data_AF-A0AAD5VN08-F1
#
_entry.id   AF-A0AAD5VN08-F1
#
_cell.length_a   1.000
_cell.length_b   1.000
_cell.length_c   1.000
_cell.angle_alpha   90.00
_cell.angle_beta   90.00
_cell.angle_gamma   90.00
#
_symmetry.space_group_name_H-M   'P 1'
#
loop_
_entity.id
_entity.type
_entity.pdbx_description
1 polymer ?
#
loop_
_entity_poly.entity_id
_entity_poly.type
_entity_poly.pdbx_seq_one_letter_code
_entity_poly.pdbx_strand_id
1 'polypeptide(L)'
;MLHCSRPASSYASQCTLARVYRLSKSGIDSGPVVNILTTRGDSVLKAIIDYDFTFVMNFISSRGVGSLYWDMTKEHMGIKNSAGEPNHDRVQKYAGRGFRVVSRPRTRHQLDSLRGERRLKDKYSVFVPFGGMSGVWYCEGYENISSHLRNKRYHHLHFPLMRFTPLLRNIKPSPTASAALRERVRRPAFLERLTHAEDLAPLFKNDDYIGWSGFTGVGYPKTVPTAIADHVESNDLQASPETKKKFNLFVGASVGPEVEDRWARLDMIARRYPHQVGKDISKGINAGRINFADKHLSMFPQDLTYGYYNLRKTHGDPRKPLDWAIVEATAITEDGYIVPGASVGATPEIVQSTEKIIIEVNTRIPNLEGLHDINHSFVPPNRQPYVVTHPQDRIGLTAIPIDPDRVVALVESTKPDNTGINAPENDDSRAIARHLIEFLSEEVESGRLPKSLLPLQSGIGNVANSIIGGLAEGPFEQVQVWTEVLQDTFLRFFDSGKLAFATATSIRFSPEGFDQFYKNWATYKDRLLLRSQQVANSPEIIRRLGVIAMNTPLEVDIYGHANSTCALGSRMLNGIGGSADFLRNAKLSIMHTPSSRPTKSDPTGISCIVPFASHVDQTEHDLDVVVTEQGLADLRGLAPRERAPLIIEKCAHPDYRDMLHEYYDRALHECLARGMGHEPHMLRNALKMHVGLLERGSMKVDKWG
;
A
#
# COMPACT_ATOMS: atom_id res chain seq x y z
N MET A 1 -24.79 29.88 -21.54
CA MET A 1 -25.01 31.33 -21.34
C MET A 1 -26.05 31.54 -20.26
N LEU A 2 -25.64 32.07 -19.10
CA LEU A 2 -26.25 33.15 -18.30
C LEU A 2 -25.60 33.10 -16.90
N HIS A 3 -24.92 34.19 -16.56
CA HIS A 3 -24.31 34.45 -15.26
C HIS A 3 -25.38 34.70 -14.19
N CYS A 4 -25.13 34.28 -12.96
CA CYS A 4 -25.58 35.01 -11.77
C CYS A 4 -24.59 34.84 -10.61
N SER A 5 -24.47 35.89 -9.81
CA SER A 5 -23.37 36.23 -8.93
C SER A 5 -23.78 36.28 -7.45
N ARG A 6 -22.86 35.82 -6.56
CA ARG A 6 -22.67 36.15 -5.12
C ARG A 6 -23.49 35.39 -4.03
N PRO A 7 -22.98 35.34 -2.77
CA PRO A 7 -22.72 34.09 -2.02
C PRO A 7 -23.68 33.82 -0.84
N ALA A 8 -23.75 32.57 -0.38
CA ALA A 8 -24.40 32.24 0.89
C ALA A 8 -23.64 31.15 1.67
N SER A 9 -23.45 31.45 2.94
CA SER A 9 -22.84 30.72 4.05
C SER A 9 -23.67 29.54 4.56
N SER A 10 -22.96 28.57 5.16
CA SER A 10 -23.37 27.63 6.23
C SER A 10 -24.53 26.64 5.97
N TYR A 11 -24.36 25.43 6.53
CA TYR A 11 -25.24 24.25 6.51
C TYR A 11 -25.04 23.25 5.36
N ALA A 12 -24.05 22.36 5.53
CA ALA A 12 -24.02 21.07 4.85
C ALA A 12 -25.10 20.17 5.45
N SER A 13 -26.17 19.90 4.71
CA SER A 13 -27.16 18.85 5.01
C SER A 13 -27.02 17.72 4.01
N GLN A 14 -27.08 16.49 4.52
CA GLN A 14 -26.93 15.22 3.82
C GLN A 14 -27.72 15.18 2.50
N CYS A 15 -27.03 15.00 1.37
CA CYS A 15 -27.66 14.69 0.09
C CYS A 15 -27.60 13.17 -0.14
N THR A 16 -28.76 12.52 -0.23
CA THR A 16 -28.87 11.12 -0.65
C THR A 16 -29.04 11.07 -2.18
N LEU A 17 -28.09 10.45 -2.88
CA LEU A 17 -28.17 10.25 -4.32
C LEU A 17 -29.05 9.03 -4.63
N ALA A 18 -30.20 9.20 -5.27
CA ALA A 18 -31.02 8.10 -5.78
C ALA A 18 -30.83 7.95 -7.30
N ARG A 19 -30.45 6.75 -7.77
CA ARG A 19 -30.41 6.42 -9.22
C ARG A 19 -31.68 5.66 -9.59
N VAL A 20 -32.39 6.12 -10.61
CA VAL A 20 -33.59 5.46 -11.17
C VAL A 20 -33.22 4.84 -12.52
N TYR A 21 -33.56 3.57 -12.73
CA TYR A 21 -33.37 2.85 -13.99
C TYR A 21 -34.72 2.56 -14.65
N ARG A 22 -34.82 2.73 -15.97
CA ARG A 22 -36.00 2.34 -16.75
C ARG A 22 -35.85 0.88 -17.17
N LEU A 23 -36.77 0.02 -16.75
CA LEU A 23 -36.84 -1.37 -17.22
C LEU A 23 -37.89 -1.49 -18.32
N SER A 24 -37.49 -1.90 -19.52
CA SER A 24 -38.41 -2.35 -20.57
C SER A 24 -38.47 -3.88 -20.58
N LYS A 25 -39.55 -4.46 -21.12
CA LYS A 25 -39.80 -5.91 -21.15
C LYS A 25 -38.75 -6.74 -21.91
N SER A 26 -37.75 -6.13 -22.54
CA SER A 26 -36.70 -6.82 -23.31
C SER A 26 -35.26 -6.60 -22.79
N GLY A 27 -35.05 -5.98 -21.63
CA GLY A 27 -33.71 -5.75 -21.06
C GLY A 27 -33.40 -4.28 -20.76
N ILE A 28 -32.27 -4.06 -20.07
CA ILE A 28 -31.78 -2.74 -19.62
C ILE A 28 -31.36 -1.93 -20.86
N ASP A 29 -32.06 -0.84 -21.15
CA ASP A 29 -31.72 0.06 -22.25
C ASP A 29 -31.00 1.31 -21.71
N SER A 30 -29.85 1.63 -22.30
CA SER A 30 -28.97 2.74 -21.89
C SER A 30 -29.48 4.07 -22.45
N GLY A 31 -30.56 4.59 -21.86
CA GLY A 31 -31.07 5.95 -22.11
C GLY A 31 -30.60 6.98 -21.06
N PRO A 32 -30.74 8.29 -21.34
CA PRO A 32 -30.12 9.35 -20.54
C PRO A 32 -30.62 9.39 -19.09
N VAL A 33 -29.67 9.55 -18.17
CA VAL A 33 -29.88 9.65 -16.72
C VAL A 33 -30.51 11.02 -16.41
N VAL A 34 -31.70 11.03 -15.81
CA VAL A 34 -32.30 12.25 -15.25
C VAL A 34 -31.85 12.38 -13.80
N ASN A 35 -30.99 13.37 -13.53
CA ASN A 35 -30.62 13.74 -12.17
C ASN A 35 -31.71 14.66 -11.59
N ILE A 36 -32.43 14.20 -10.57
CA ILE A 36 -33.36 15.05 -9.82
C ILE A 36 -32.69 15.43 -8.49
N LEU A 37 -32.34 16.71 -8.35
CA LEU A 37 -31.90 17.31 -7.09
C LEU A 37 -33.12 17.91 -6.39
N THR A 38 -33.49 17.42 -5.21
CA THR A 38 -34.51 18.10 -4.38
C THR A 38 -34.06 18.22 -2.93
N THR A 39 -34.36 19.36 -2.33
CA THR A 39 -34.17 19.65 -0.91
C THR A 39 -35.53 19.56 -0.21
N ARG A 40 -35.66 18.59 0.72
CA ARG A 40 -36.82 18.26 1.60
C ARG A 40 -37.69 17.07 1.13
N GLY A 41 -37.95 16.17 2.08
CA GLY A 41 -38.50 14.82 1.88
C GLY A 41 -39.98 14.72 1.48
N ASP A 42 -40.74 15.82 1.45
CA ASP A 42 -42.18 15.75 1.16
C ASP A 42 -42.52 15.87 -0.34
N SER A 43 -41.59 16.32 -1.18
CA SER A 43 -41.79 16.41 -2.64
C SER A 43 -41.49 15.11 -3.40
N VAL A 44 -40.85 14.13 -2.75
CA VAL A 44 -40.50 12.83 -3.38
C VAL A 44 -41.75 11.99 -3.62
N LEU A 45 -42.71 11.97 -2.70
CA LEU A 45 -43.93 11.17 -2.84
C LEU A 45 -44.86 11.68 -3.96
N LYS A 46 -44.88 12.99 -4.23
CA LYS A 46 -45.82 13.58 -5.19
C LYS A 46 -45.37 13.44 -6.65
N ALA A 47 -44.07 13.27 -6.91
CA ALA A 47 -43.55 12.95 -8.24
C ALA A 47 -43.59 11.44 -8.56
N ILE A 48 -43.75 10.58 -7.55
CA ILE A 48 -43.75 9.12 -7.69
C ILE A 48 -45.12 8.54 -8.07
N ILE A 49 -46.22 9.28 -7.84
CA ILE A 49 -47.58 8.77 -8.10
C ILE A 49 -47.98 8.85 -9.59
N ASP A 50 -47.33 9.70 -10.40
CA ASP A 50 -47.74 9.92 -11.80
C ASP A 50 -47.01 9.04 -12.84
N TYR A 51 -46.07 8.18 -12.43
CA TYR A 51 -45.34 7.31 -13.36
C TYR A 51 -45.09 5.90 -12.78
N ASP A 52 -45.64 4.88 -13.44
CA ASP A 52 -45.47 3.46 -13.11
C ASP A 52 -43.99 3.03 -13.06
N PHE A 53 -43.40 2.89 -11.87
CA PHE A 53 -42.02 2.42 -11.66
C PHE A 53 -41.93 1.35 -10.57
N THR A 54 -41.05 0.37 -10.78
CA THR A 54 -40.65 -0.65 -9.79
C THR A 54 -39.41 -0.16 -9.01
N PHE A 55 -39.44 -0.26 -7.67
CA PHE A 55 -38.32 0.14 -6.81
C PHE A 55 -37.48 -1.05 -6.33
N VAL A 56 -36.17 -0.82 -6.20
CA VAL A 56 -35.24 -1.70 -5.45
C VAL A 56 -34.51 -0.86 -4.41
N MET A 57 -34.75 -1.14 -3.13
CA MET A 57 -34.02 -0.54 -2.02
C MET A 57 -33.06 -1.56 -1.42
N ASN A 58 -31.77 -1.21 -1.39
CA ASN A 58 -30.74 -1.98 -0.69
C ASN A 58 -30.45 -1.31 0.65
N PHE A 59 -30.39 -2.10 1.72
CA PHE A 59 -29.95 -1.64 3.03
C PHE A 59 -28.87 -2.57 3.60
N ILE A 60 -27.94 -1.95 4.31
CA ILE A 60 -26.82 -2.61 4.98
C ILE A 60 -27.11 -2.55 6.48
N SER A 61 -27.15 -3.72 7.14
CA SER A 61 -27.19 -3.80 8.61
C SER A 61 -26.08 -4.72 9.11
N SER A 62 -25.83 -4.70 10.43
CA SER A 62 -24.82 -5.49 11.13
C SER A 62 -24.97 -7.01 10.99
N ARG A 63 -25.99 -7.50 10.27
CA ARG A 63 -26.23 -8.92 9.98
C ARG A 63 -26.24 -9.28 8.48
N GLY A 64 -25.88 -8.34 7.59
CA GLY A 64 -25.73 -8.59 6.15
C GLY A 64 -26.56 -7.66 5.24
N VAL A 65 -26.41 -7.85 3.94
CA VAL A 65 -27.09 -7.10 2.86
C VAL A 65 -28.38 -7.84 2.47
N GLY A 66 -29.50 -7.13 2.38
CA GLY A 66 -30.76 -7.65 1.86
C GLY A 66 -31.44 -6.65 0.91
N SER A 67 -32.21 -7.17 -0.05
CA SER A 67 -32.99 -6.38 -1.01
C SER A 67 -34.48 -6.66 -0.82
N LEU A 68 -35.30 -5.60 -0.74
CA LEU A 68 -36.76 -5.72 -0.77
C LEU A 68 -37.27 -5.25 -2.14
N TYR A 69 -38.21 -6.01 -2.71
CA TYR A 69 -38.91 -5.67 -3.96
C TYR A 69 -40.35 -5.30 -3.66
N TRP A 70 -40.84 -4.23 -4.26
CA TRP A 70 -42.26 -3.84 -4.22
C TRP A 70 -42.76 -3.60 -5.63
N ASP A 71 -43.73 -4.41 -6.07
CA ASP A 71 -44.48 -4.24 -7.30
C ASP A 71 -45.88 -3.73 -6.94
N MET A 72 -46.24 -2.52 -7.37
CA MET A 72 -47.52 -1.90 -7.02
C MET A 72 -48.67 -2.26 -7.97
N THR A 73 -48.47 -3.18 -8.93
CA THR A 73 -49.51 -3.47 -9.93
C THR A 73 -50.45 -4.63 -9.57
N LYS A 74 -50.19 -5.39 -8.50
CA LYS A 74 -51.09 -6.46 -8.01
C LYS A 74 -50.99 -6.59 -6.49
N GLU A 75 -52.08 -6.38 -5.76
CA GLU A 75 -52.15 -6.49 -4.30
C GLU A 75 -51.97 -7.93 -3.76
N HIS A 76 -50.88 -8.66 -4.05
CA HIS A 76 -50.57 -9.98 -3.43
C HIS A 76 -49.07 -10.18 -3.21
N MET A 77 -48.69 -10.66 -2.00
CA MET A 77 -47.31 -11.08 -1.66
C MET A 77 -46.98 -12.46 -2.24
N GLY A 78 -45.81 -12.63 -2.88
CA GLY A 78 -45.30 -13.92 -3.34
C GLY A 78 -43.77 -14.00 -3.43
N ILE A 79 -43.20 -15.16 -3.12
CA ILE A 79 -41.75 -15.45 -3.18
C ILE A 79 -41.43 -16.15 -4.51
N LYS A 80 -40.44 -15.65 -5.26
CA LYS A 80 -39.85 -16.34 -6.43
C LYS A 80 -38.52 -16.98 -6.06
N ASN A 81 -38.15 -18.07 -6.73
CA ASN A 81 -36.83 -18.66 -6.59
C ASN A 81 -35.78 -17.89 -7.41
N SER A 82 -34.50 -18.26 -7.28
CA SER A 82 -33.35 -17.64 -7.96
C SER A 82 -33.37 -17.72 -9.49
N ALA A 83 -34.38 -18.36 -10.09
CA ALA A 83 -34.59 -18.45 -11.53
C ALA A 83 -35.83 -17.69 -12.03
N GLY A 84 -36.59 -17.02 -11.15
CA GLY A 84 -37.64 -16.08 -11.55
C GLY A 84 -39.04 -16.66 -11.86
N GLU A 85 -39.26 -17.96 -11.65
CA GLU A 85 -40.56 -18.62 -11.87
C GLU A 85 -41.50 -18.56 -10.64
N PRO A 86 -42.84 -18.50 -10.83
CA PRO A 86 -43.81 -18.53 -9.74
C PRO A 86 -43.91 -19.94 -9.13
N ASN A 87 -43.70 -20.05 -7.81
CA ASN A 87 -43.83 -21.32 -7.08
C ASN A 87 -45.24 -21.42 -6.47
N HIS A 88 -46.10 -22.28 -7.03
CA HIS A 88 -47.52 -22.37 -6.66
C HIS A 88 -47.88 -23.41 -5.59
N ASP A 89 -46.92 -24.12 -4.98
CA ASP A 89 -47.20 -25.11 -3.94
C ASP A 89 -46.69 -24.70 -2.54
N ARG A 90 -47.65 -24.31 -1.69
CA ARG A 90 -47.72 -24.36 -0.20
C ARG A 90 -48.14 -23.04 0.45
N VAL A 91 -49.42 -22.70 0.30
CA VAL A 91 -50.17 -21.93 1.30
C VAL A 91 -51.04 -22.93 2.08
N GLN A 92 -50.84 -22.96 3.40
CA GLN A 92 -51.62 -23.65 4.44
C GLN A 92 -51.73 -25.18 4.43
N LYS A 93 -50.75 -25.84 5.08
CA LYS A 93 -51.04 -26.87 6.09
C LYS A 93 -49.81 -27.12 6.97
N TYR A 94 -50.06 -27.43 8.23
CA TYR A 94 -49.13 -27.81 9.31
C TYR A 94 -48.64 -26.69 10.24
N ALA A 95 -49.54 -26.28 11.12
CA ALA A 95 -49.20 -26.11 12.52
C ALA A 95 -48.67 -27.45 13.09
N GLY A 96 -47.55 -27.37 13.82
CA GLY A 96 -47.05 -28.47 14.65
C GLY A 96 -46.17 -29.50 13.93
N ARG A 97 -45.02 -29.76 14.56
CA ARG A 97 -44.00 -30.79 14.27
C ARG A 97 -42.83 -30.31 13.42
N GLY A 98 -41.66 -30.30 14.05
CA GLY A 98 -40.38 -30.01 13.43
C GLY A 98 -39.98 -31.05 12.40
N PHE A 99 -39.14 -30.60 11.46
CA PHE A 99 -38.34 -31.41 10.55
C PHE A 99 -36.90 -30.94 10.77
N ARG A 100 -35.96 -31.75 11.28
CA ARG A 100 -35.39 -33.01 10.76
C ARG A 100 -34.92 -32.86 9.31
N VAL A 101 -33.66 -32.48 9.18
CA VAL A 101 -32.87 -32.51 7.95
C VAL A 101 -32.83 -33.96 7.45
N VAL A 102 -33.30 -34.19 6.22
CA VAL A 102 -33.09 -35.43 5.47
C VAL A 102 -32.13 -35.11 4.34
N SER A 103 -30.86 -35.42 4.56
CA SER A 103 -29.90 -35.60 3.47
C SER A 103 -30.13 -36.97 2.83
N ARG A 104 -30.27 -37.03 1.50
CA ARG A 104 -30.09 -38.29 0.76
C ARG A 104 -28.83 -38.23 -0.13
N PRO A 105 -28.19 -39.38 -0.37
CA PRO A 105 -26.74 -39.49 -0.53
C PRO A 105 -26.31 -39.83 -1.95
N ARG A 106 -25.07 -39.48 -2.32
CA ARG A 106 -24.33 -40.13 -3.39
C ARG A 106 -23.26 -41.06 -2.78
N THR A 107 -23.54 -42.36 -2.90
CA THR A 107 -22.64 -43.53 -3.06
C THR A 107 -21.48 -43.81 -2.08
N ARG A 108 -21.68 -44.93 -1.35
CA ARG A 108 -20.79 -45.91 -0.67
C ARG A 108 -19.27 -45.88 -0.95
N HIS A 109 -18.47 -45.89 0.12
CA HIS A 109 -17.84 -47.12 0.69
C HIS A 109 -17.18 -46.88 2.09
N GLN A 110 -17.47 -47.77 3.06
CA GLN A 110 -16.72 -48.22 4.27
C GLN A 110 -16.25 -47.18 5.34
N LEU A 111 -16.20 -47.40 6.67
CA LEU A 111 -16.56 -48.47 7.64
C LEU A 111 -16.52 -47.85 9.07
N ASP A 112 -17.48 -48.22 9.92
CA ASP A 112 -17.51 -48.40 11.40
C ASP A 112 -16.70 -47.53 12.41
N SER A 113 -17.39 -46.90 13.39
CA SER A 113 -17.55 -47.42 14.77
C SER A 113 -17.98 -46.37 15.85
N LEU A 114 -18.94 -46.80 16.71
CA LEU A 114 -19.21 -46.43 18.14
C LEU A 114 -19.72 -45.01 18.49
N ARG A 115 -21.02 -44.81 18.77
CA ARG A 115 -21.76 -44.93 20.07
C ARG A 115 -21.33 -43.99 21.20
N GLY A 116 -22.23 -43.09 21.61
CA GLY A 116 -22.18 -42.38 22.91
C GLY A 116 -23.26 -41.30 23.08
N GLU A 117 -24.43 -41.67 23.62
CA GLU A 117 -25.45 -40.72 24.09
C GLU A 117 -25.07 -40.09 25.45
N ARG A 118 -25.24 -38.77 25.61
CA ARG A 118 -25.63 -38.13 26.88
C ARG A 118 -26.56 -36.95 26.62
N ARG A 119 -27.77 -37.03 27.21
CA ARG A 119 -28.74 -35.93 27.32
C ARG A 119 -28.38 -35.02 28.50
N LEU A 120 -28.45 -33.71 28.29
CA LEU A 120 -28.64 -32.71 29.35
C LEU A 120 -29.66 -31.68 28.85
N LYS A 121 -30.71 -31.46 29.65
CA LYS A 121 -31.75 -30.45 29.48
C LYS A 121 -31.25 -29.13 30.08
N ASP A 122 -31.45 -27.99 29.40
CA ASP A 122 -32.31 -26.89 29.88
C ASP A 122 -32.14 -25.56 29.10
N LYS A 123 -33.30 -24.91 28.89
CA LYS A 123 -33.57 -23.45 28.78
C LYS A 123 -32.98 -22.64 27.61
N TYR A 124 -33.85 -22.31 26.65
CA TYR A 124 -33.70 -21.14 25.78
C TYR A 124 -34.87 -20.18 25.97
N SER A 125 -34.56 -18.93 26.31
CA SER A 125 -35.46 -17.78 26.24
C SER A 125 -35.16 -17.02 24.95
N VAL A 126 -36.14 -16.90 24.06
CA VAL A 126 -36.02 -16.12 22.81
C VAL A 126 -36.78 -14.81 23.01
N PHE A 127 -36.06 -13.68 22.91
CA PHE A 127 -36.63 -12.33 22.88
C PHE A 127 -37.09 -12.00 21.45
N VAL A 128 -38.34 -11.56 21.33
CA VAL A 128 -38.97 -11.05 20.11
C VAL A 128 -39.04 -9.52 20.22
N PRO A 129 -38.55 -8.72 19.26
CA PRO A 129 -38.92 -7.32 19.20
C PRO A 129 -40.23 -7.16 18.42
N PHE A 130 -41.26 -6.68 19.13
CA PHE A 130 -42.50 -6.18 18.55
C PHE A 130 -42.20 -4.95 17.67
N GLY A 131 -42.61 -5.02 16.41
CA GLY A 131 -42.72 -3.87 15.52
C GLY A 131 -44.20 -3.56 15.27
N GLY A 132 -44.51 -2.27 15.19
CA GLY A 132 -45.65 -1.74 14.45
C GLY A 132 -46.93 -1.51 15.24
N MET A 133 -47.18 -0.24 15.60
CA MET A 133 -48.49 0.37 15.36
C MET A 133 -48.28 1.82 14.94
N SER A 134 -48.58 2.09 13.68
CA SER A 134 -48.81 3.40 13.10
C SER A 134 -50.18 3.91 13.56
N GLY A 135 -50.23 5.16 14.02
CA GLY A 135 -51.45 5.87 14.33
C GLY A 135 -51.21 7.37 14.25
N VAL A 136 -51.64 7.98 13.15
CA VAL A 136 -51.69 9.42 12.92
C VAL A 136 -52.81 10.01 13.78
N TRP A 137 -52.51 10.98 14.64
CA TRP A 137 -53.52 11.87 15.21
C TRP A 137 -53.01 13.32 15.31
N TYR A 138 -53.94 14.20 14.96
CA TYR A 138 -53.88 15.65 14.84
C TYR A 138 -53.39 16.41 16.08
N CYS A 139 -52.79 17.59 15.86
CA CYS A 139 -52.74 18.65 16.87
C CYS A 139 -54.10 19.36 16.95
N GLU A 140 -54.77 19.25 18.10
CA GLU A 140 -55.69 20.27 18.60
C GLU A 140 -55.30 20.58 20.06
N GLY A 141 -55.26 21.87 20.38
CA GLY A 141 -54.94 22.34 21.72
C GLY A 141 -56.11 22.18 22.68
N TYR A 142 -55.81 21.90 23.94
CA TYR A 142 -56.61 22.36 25.08
C TYR A 142 -55.74 22.42 26.34
N GLU A 143 -56.12 23.37 27.18
CA GLU A 143 -55.47 23.87 28.38
C GLU A 143 -55.36 22.83 29.53
N ASN A 144 -54.45 23.12 30.46
CA ASN A 144 -54.49 22.81 31.90
C ASN A 144 -55.10 21.46 32.35
N ILE A 145 -54.28 20.61 32.98
CA ILE A 145 -54.57 20.05 34.30
C ILE A 145 -53.27 19.70 35.00
N SER A 146 -53.03 20.40 36.10
CA SER A 146 -52.06 20.09 37.13
C SER A 146 -52.50 18.87 37.94
N SER A 147 -51.52 18.16 38.51
CA SER A 147 -51.64 17.29 39.68
C SER A 147 -52.41 15.98 39.52
N HIS A 148 -51.67 14.88 39.36
CA HIS A 148 -51.68 13.75 40.30
C HIS A 148 -50.78 12.62 39.77
N LEU A 149 -50.18 11.86 40.71
CA LEU A 149 -49.31 10.69 40.53
C LEU A 149 -47.81 10.96 40.70
N ARG A 150 -47.48 11.47 41.90
CA ARG A 150 -46.27 11.05 42.62
C ARG A 150 -46.43 9.57 43.05
N ASN A 151 -45.30 8.89 43.16
CA ASN A 151 -45.09 7.53 43.66
C ASN A 151 -45.47 6.38 42.72
N LYS A 152 -44.48 5.96 41.92
CA LYS A 152 -44.13 4.53 41.80
C LYS A 152 -42.64 4.40 41.47
N ARG A 153 -41.91 3.81 42.42
CA ARG A 153 -40.51 3.42 42.31
C ARG A 153 -40.37 2.42 41.15
N TYR A 154 -39.55 2.73 40.17
CA TYR A 154 -39.02 1.74 39.23
C TYR A 154 -37.55 1.53 39.53
N HIS A 155 -37.21 0.28 39.85
CA HIS A 155 -35.85 -0.18 40.07
C HIS A 155 -34.98 0.13 38.84
N HIS A 156 -33.89 0.84 39.07
CA HIS A 156 -32.81 1.01 38.11
C HIS A 156 -32.21 -0.36 37.76
N LEU A 157 -32.49 -0.84 36.55
CA LEU A 157 -31.65 -1.84 35.89
C LEU A 157 -30.34 -1.12 35.49
N HIS A 158 -29.32 -1.30 36.33
CA HIS A 158 -27.94 -0.98 35.98
C HIS A 158 -27.55 -1.75 34.72
N PHE A 159 -27.44 -1.06 33.59
CA PHE A 159 -26.57 -1.50 32.51
C PHE A 159 -25.12 -1.48 33.05
N PRO A 160 -24.36 -2.58 32.94
CA PRO A 160 -22.95 -2.51 33.29
C PRO A 160 -22.28 -1.60 32.25
N LEU A 161 -21.85 -0.41 32.69
CA LEU A 161 -20.71 0.27 32.09
C LEU A 161 -19.64 -0.79 31.88
N MET A 162 -19.26 -1.03 30.62
CA MET A 162 -18.02 -1.73 30.31
C MET A 162 -16.92 -1.01 31.07
N ARG A 163 -16.46 -1.62 32.17
CA ARG A 163 -15.31 -1.14 32.91
C ARG A 163 -14.12 -1.22 31.95
N PHE A 164 -13.56 -0.06 31.65
CA PHE A 164 -12.24 0.07 31.08
C PHE A 164 -11.26 -0.90 31.76
N THR A 165 -10.47 -1.58 30.95
CA THR A 165 -9.44 -2.53 31.34
C THR A 165 -8.51 -1.94 32.41
N PRO A 166 -8.28 -2.62 33.55
CA PRO A 166 -7.29 -2.19 34.53
C PRO A 166 -5.89 -2.64 34.07
N LEU A 167 -5.32 -1.96 33.08
CA LEU A 167 -3.98 -2.28 32.54
C LEU A 167 -2.91 -1.20 32.79
N LEU A 168 -3.24 -0.10 33.48
CA LEU A 168 -2.31 1.02 33.74
C LEU A 168 -2.24 1.38 35.23
N ARG A 169 -1.97 0.41 36.11
CA ARG A 169 -2.02 0.58 37.58
C ARG A 169 -0.73 1.10 38.26
N ASN A 170 0.28 1.53 37.51
CA ASN A 170 1.46 2.19 38.07
C ASN A 170 1.53 3.63 37.54
N ILE A 171 1.09 4.59 38.36
CA ILE A 171 0.82 5.97 37.93
C ILE A 171 2.13 6.78 37.90
N LYS A 172 2.82 6.78 36.76
CA LYS A 172 3.41 8.04 36.28
C LYS A 172 2.24 8.96 35.90
N PRO A 173 2.28 10.26 36.22
CA PRO A 173 1.25 11.18 35.75
C PRO A 173 1.21 11.16 34.22
N SER A 174 0.01 11.05 33.64
CA SER A 174 -0.19 11.16 32.20
C SER A 174 0.49 12.43 31.68
N PRO A 175 1.12 12.39 30.49
CA PRO A 175 1.76 13.56 29.94
C PRO A 175 0.74 14.70 29.80
N THR A 176 1.18 15.93 30.06
CA THR A 176 0.36 17.09 29.72
C THR A 176 0.51 17.37 28.24
N ALA A 177 -0.60 17.39 27.50
CA ALA A 177 -0.60 17.75 26.08
C ALA A 177 0.04 19.13 25.87
N SER A 178 1.03 19.22 24.97
CA SER A 178 1.58 20.51 24.58
C SER A 178 0.53 21.37 23.86
N ALA A 179 0.78 22.68 23.75
CA ALA A 179 -0.08 23.57 22.97
C ALA A 179 -0.15 23.12 21.50
N ALA A 180 0.99 22.74 20.92
CA ALA A 180 1.05 22.22 19.55
C ALA A 180 0.24 20.93 19.40
N LEU A 181 0.31 20.00 20.37
CA LEU A 181 -0.47 18.77 20.30
C LEU A 181 -1.98 19.04 20.34
N ARG A 182 -2.43 19.96 21.20
CA ARG A 182 -3.85 20.35 21.28
C ARG A 182 -4.35 20.96 19.97
N GLU A 183 -3.50 21.70 19.27
CA GLU A 183 -3.81 22.24 17.94
C GLU A 183 -3.90 21.12 16.88
N ARG A 184 -2.98 20.14 16.92
CA ARG A 184 -2.93 19.04 15.96
C ARG A 184 -4.02 17.98 16.16
N VAL A 185 -4.52 17.79 17.38
CA VAL A 185 -5.50 16.75 17.70
C VAL A 185 -6.90 17.36 17.85
N ARG A 186 -7.64 17.39 16.74
CA ARG A 186 -8.96 18.04 16.66
C ARG A 186 -10.12 17.16 17.12
N ARG A 187 -9.83 15.93 17.57
CA ARG A 187 -10.77 15.06 18.30
C ARG A 187 -10.42 15.04 19.80
N PRO A 188 -11.10 15.81 20.65
CA PRO A 188 -10.72 15.98 22.06
C PRO A 188 -10.62 14.67 22.85
N ALA A 189 -11.48 13.70 22.56
CA ALA A 189 -11.49 12.38 23.23
C ALA A 189 -10.17 11.60 23.07
N PHE A 190 -9.34 11.90 22.06
CA PHE A 190 -8.04 11.25 21.92
C PHE A 190 -6.98 11.82 22.86
N LEU A 191 -7.13 13.07 23.32
CA LEU A 191 -6.24 13.65 24.31
C LEU A 191 -6.38 12.96 25.68
N GLU A 192 -7.53 12.35 25.97
CA GLU A 192 -7.74 11.51 27.15
C GLU A 192 -6.95 10.19 27.08
N ARG A 193 -6.45 9.81 25.88
CA ARG A 193 -5.63 8.62 25.63
C ARG A 193 -4.13 8.95 25.52
N LEU A 194 -3.73 10.18 25.87
CA LEU A 194 -2.34 10.61 25.87
C LEU A 194 -1.54 9.87 26.95
N THR A 195 -0.41 9.27 26.56
CA THR A 195 0.46 8.47 27.43
C THR A 195 1.93 8.64 27.08
N HIS A 196 2.83 8.22 27.97
CA HIS A 196 4.24 8.07 27.65
C HIS A 196 4.47 6.79 26.84
N ALA A 197 5.40 6.83 25.88
CA ALA A 197 5.74 5.67 25.05
C ALA A 197 6.27 4.48 25.88
N GLU A 198 7.00 4.76 26.94
CA GLU A 198 7.55 3.77 27.89
C GLU A 198 6.45 2.92 28.53
N ASP A 199 5.28 3.50 28.81
CA ASP A 199 4.16 2.82 29.46
C ASP A 199 3.48 1.81 28.51
N LEU A 200 3.71 1.94 27.20
CA LEU A 200 3.18 1.05 26.17
C LEU A 200 4.06 -0.17 25.94
N ALA A 201 5.37 -0.05 26.17
CA ALA A 201 6.34 -1.10 25.84
C ALA A 201 6.03 -2.48 26.45
N PRO A 202 5.58 -2.60 27.72
CA PRO A 202 5.24 -3.89 28.32
C PRO A 202 4.00 -4.56 27.70
N LEU A 203 3.17 -3.82 26.95
CA LEU A 203 1.92 -4.35 26.38
C LEU A 203 2.16 -5.28 25.18
N PHE A 204 3.32 -5.15 24.54
CA PHE A 204 3.70 -5.95 23.37
C PHE A 204 4.16 -7.34 23.79
N LYS A 205 3.56 -8.36 23.21
CA LYS A 205 3.82 -9.78 23.51
C LYS A 205 4.74 -10.37 22.46
N ASN A 206 5.51 -11.38 22.87
CA ASN A 206 6.28 -12.16 21.92
C ASN A 206 5.37 -12.70 20.81
N ASP A 207 5.89 -12.76 19.58
CA ASP A 207 5.17 -13.16 18.36
C ASP A 207 4.06 -12.20 17.88
N ASP A 208 3.87 -11.02 18.51
CA ASP A 208 2.90 -10.03 18.03
C ASP A 208 3.18 -9.61 16.56
N TYR A 209 2.09 -9.42 15.80
CA TYR A 209 2.10 -8.92 14.44
C TYR A 209 1.92 -7.40 14.46
N ILE A 210 2.98 -6.67 14.13
CA ILE A 210 3.07 -5.22 14.33
C ILE A 210 3.24 -4.54 12.98
N GLY A 211 2.31 -3.65 12.66
CA GLY A 211 2.39 -2.75 11.51
C GLY A 211 2.94 -1.38 11.89
N TRP A 212 3.88 -0.85 11.12
CA TRP A 212 4.32 0.54 11.23
C TRP A 212 3.95 1.32 9.99
N SER A 213 3.59 2.60 10.18
CA SER A 213 3.71 3.55 9.08
C SER A 213 5.19 3.70 8.70
N GLY A 214 5.44 4.24 7.51
CA GLY A 214 6.79 4.55 7.07
C GLY A 214 7.15 4.01 5.70
N PHE A 215 7.94 4.81 5.00
CA PHE A 215 8.40 4.51 3.67
C PHE A 215 9.71 5.24 3.41
N THR A 216 10.76 4.50 3.05
CA THR A 216 12.10 5.00 2.70
C THR A 216 12.74 5.91 3.75
N GLY A 217 12.58 5.58 5.03
CA GLY A 217 13.14 6.36 6.13
C GLY A 217 12.36 7.64 6.46
N VAL A 218 11.07 7.69 6.11
CA VAL A 218 10.20 8.86 6.33
C VAL A 218 8.82 8.42 6.80
N GLY A 219 8.20 9.14 7.73
CA GLY A 219 6.82 8.92 8.16
C GLY A 219 6.60 7.69 9.05
N TYR A 220 7.67 7.16 9.65
CA TYR A 220 7.64 6.00 10.55
C TYR A 220 7.54 6.42 12.01
N PRO A 221 6.94 5.60 12.88
CA PRO A 221 6.93 5.86 14.32
C PRO A 221 8.35 5.76 14.89
N LYS A 222 8.66 6.65 15.82
CA LYS A 222 10.02 6.82 16.36
C LYS A 222 10.04 6.54 17.85
N THR A 223 9.10 7.08 18.60
CA THR A 223 9.16 7.10 20.07
C THR A 223 8.75 5.75 20.68
N VAL A 224 7.65 5.15 20.24
CA VAL A 224 7.13 3.89 20.76
C VAL A 224 8.03 2.70 20.38
N PRO A 225 8.46 2.55 19.11
CA PRO A 225 9.43 1.51 18.77
C PRO A 225 10.75 1.61 19.55
N THR A 226 11.25 2.83 19.77
CA THR A 226 12.43 3.06 20.62
C THR A 226 12.17 2.63 22.06
N ALA A 227 11.03 3.01 22.65
CA ALA A 227 10.67 2.62 24.01
C ALA A 227 10.54 1.10 24.19
N ILE A 228 10.05 0.38 23.18
CA ILE A 228 10.00 -1.09 23.20
C ILE A 228 11.43 -1.67 23.21
N ALA A 229 12.35 -1.14 22.41
CA ALA A 229 13.75 -1.56 22.43
C ALA A 229 14.43 -1.26 23.77
N ASP A 230 14.21 -0.06 24.32
CA ASP A 230 14.73 0.34 25.63
C ASP A 230 14.23 -0.59 26.74
N HIS A 231 12.95 -0.98 26.70
CA HIS A 231 12.36 -1.94 27.63
C HIS A 231 13.00 -3.33 27.52
N VAL A 232 13.23 -3.81 26.30
CA VAL A 232 13.90 -5.10 26.04
C VAL A 232 15.31 -5.11 26.61
N GLU A 233 16.11 -4.07 26.36
CA GLU A 233 17.48 -3.98 26.86
C GLU A 233 17.54 -3.79 28.38
N SER A 234 16.74 -2.87 28.93
CA SER A 234 16.79 -2.53 30.36
C SER A 234 16.31 -3.65 31.29
N ASN A 235 15.51 -4.57 30.77
CA ASN A 235 14.98 -5.72 31.53
C ASN A 235 15.61 -7.05 31.09
N ASP A 236 16.66 -7.00 30.27
CA ASP A 236 17.38 -8.18 29.76
C ASP A 236 16.44 -9.25 29.16
N LEU A 237 15.43 -8.80 28.41
CA LEU A 237 14.36 -9.68 27.92
C LEU A 237 14.83 -10.66 26.86
N GLN A 238 16.04 -10.51 26.30
CA GLN A 238 16.59 -11.44 25.31
C GLN A 238 17.35 -12.61 25.94
N ALA A 239 17.54 -12.63 27.27
CA ALA A 239 18.37 -13.62 27.95
C ALA A 239 17.77 -15.03 28.03
N SER A 240 16.44 -15.17 28.07
CA SER A 240 15.78 -16.48 28.15
C SER A 240 14.67 -16.65 27.12
N PRO A 241 14.36 -17.89 26.68
CA PRO A 241 13.26 -18.14 25.73
C PRO A 241 11.89 -17.66 26.20
N GLU A 242 11.63 -17.65 27.51
CA GLU A 242 10.34 -17.27 28.10
C GLU A 242 10.11 -15.76 28.13
N THR A 243 11.19 -14.97 28.27
CA THR A 243 11.13 -13.49 28.30
C THR A 243 11.32 -12.86 26.93
N LYS A 244 11.87 -13.62 25.97
CA LYS A 244 12.21 -13.17 24.63
C LYS A 244 11.08 -12.39 23.96
N LYS A 245 11.44 -11.26 23.36
CA LYS A 245 10.55 -10.45 22.52
C LYS A 245 11.03 -10.49 21.09
N LYS A 246 10.30 -11.20 20.24
CA LYS A 246 10.53 -11.29 18.80
C LYS A 246 9.21 -11.10 18.04
N PHE A 247 9.16 -10.16 17.11
CA PHE A 247 7.93 -9.67 16.50
C PHE A 247 7.88 -9.90 14.99
N ASN A 248 6.67 -9.99 14.43
CA ASN A 248 6.42 -10.05 13.00
C ASN A 248 6.15 -8.63 12.49
N LEU A 249 7.08 -8.05 11.74
CA LEU A 249 7.10 -6.63 11.41
C LEU A 249 6.64 -6.35 9.97
N PHE A 250 5.66 -5.45 9.84
CA PHE A 250 5.01 -5.05 8.60
C PHE A 250 5.18 -3.55 8.41
N VAL A 251 5.84 -3.12 7.34
CA VAL A 251 6.07 -1.69 7.07
C VAL A 251 5.84 -1.43 5.59
N GLY A 252 5.57 -0.19 5.18
CA GLY A 252 5.38 0.12 3.76
C GLY A 252 6.61 -0.23 2.91
N ALA A 253 7.76 0.28 3.32
CA ALA A 253 9.08 -0.08 2.79
C ALA A 253 10.14 -0.05 3.92
N SER A 254 11.27 0.62 3.73
CA SER A 254 12.29 0.82 4.79
C SER A 254 11.98 1.99 5.71
N VAL A 255 12.54 1.96 6.92
CA VAL A 255 12.42 3.04 7.93
C VAL A 255 13.78 3.44 8.48
N GLY A 256 13.82 4.38 9.44
CA GLY A 256 15.06 4.89 10.01
C GLY A 256 15.88 3.82 10.75
N PRO A 257 17.22 3.81 10.58
CA PRO A 257 18.10 2.81 11.18
C PRO A 257 18.15 2.87 12.71
N GLU A 258 17.88 4.03 13.32
CA GLU A 258 17.84 4.19 14.78
C GLU A 258 16.72 3.40 15.45
N VAL A 259 15.72 2.97 14.68
CA VAL A 259 14.62 2.14 15.14
C VAL A 259 14.77 0.70 14.64
N GLU A 260 14.64 0.49 13.33
CA GLU A 260 14.52 -0.87 12.76
C GLU A 260 15.84 -1.65 12.82
N ASP A 261 16.96 -0.99 12.50
CA ASP A 261 18.27 -1.64 12.53
C ASP A 261 18.65 -1.98 13.99
N ARG A 262 18.26 -1.13 14.95
CA ARG A 262 18.37 -1.44 16.39
C ARG A 262 17.54 -2.66 16.78
N TRP A 263 16.28 -2.76 16.33
CA TRP A 263 15.45 -3.94 16.58
C TRP A 263 16.10 -5.22 16.01
N ALA A 264 16.68 -5.15 14.81
CA ALA A 264 17.39 -6.27 14.21
C ALA A 264 18.66 -6.65 14.98
N ARG A 265 19.42 -5.67 15.49
CA ARG A 265 20.60 -5.87 16.34
C ARG A 265 20.27 -6.57 17.65
N LEU A 266 19.12 -6.23 18.24
CA LEU A 266 18.59 -6.83 19.47
C LEU A 266 17.86 -8.17 19.25
N ASP A 267 17.91 -8.73 18.04
CA ASP A 267 17.20 -9.96 17.63
C ASP A 267 15.68 -9.92 17.86
N MET A 268 15.07 -8.74 17.78
CA MET A 268 13.64 -8.51 18.03
C MET A 268 12.74 -8.78 16.82
N ILE A 269 13.28 -9.10 15.64
CA ILE A 269 12.50 -9.27 14.41
C ILE A 269 12.47 -10.75 14.00
N ALA A 270 11.29 -11.38 14.03
CA ALA A 270 11.07 -12.76 13.58
C ALA A 270 10.85 -12.82 12.07
N ARG A 271 9.99 -11.92 11.58
CA ARG A 271 9.63 -11.79 10.17
C ARG A 271 9.61 -10.32 9.77
N ARG A 272 9.98 -10.03 8.53
CA ARG A 272 9.94 -8.67 7.97
C ARG A 272 9.36 -8.66 6.54
N TYR A 273 8.51 -7.67 6.26
CA TYR A 273 7.90 -7.43 4.95
C TYR A 273 7.77 -5.93 4.66
N PRO A 274 7.82 -5.46 3.39
CA PRO A 274 8.28 -6.14 2.18
C PRO A 274 9.63 -5.62 1.66
N HIS A 275 10.20 -4.60 2.28
CA HIS A 275 11.45 -3.99 1.85
C HIS A 275 12.18 -3.42 3.06
N GLN A 276 13.50 -3.57 3.13
CA GLN A 276 14.31 -3.08 4.25
C GLN A 276 15.58 -2.39 3.75
N VAL A 277 16.14 -1.51 4.59
CA VAL A 277 17.47 -0.94 4.39
C VAL A 277 18.10 -0.80 5.77
N GLY A 278 19.20 -1.51 6.02
CA GLY A 278 19.95 -1.42 7.27
C GLY A 278 21.02 -2.49 7.37
N LYS A 279 22.08 -2.20 8.12
CA LYS A 279 23.24 -3.09 8.19
C LYS A 279 22.94 -4.32 9.04
N ASP A 280 22.37 -4.12 10.22
CA ASP A 280 22.07 -5.18 11.18
C ASP A 280 20.88 -6.03 10.72
N ILE A 281 19.88 -5.43 10.07
CA ILE A 281 18.74 -6.15 9.48
C ILE A 281 19.16 -6.97 8.26
N SER A 282 19.95 -6.40 7.33
CA SER A 282 20.50 -7.17 6.20
C SER A 282 21.38 -8.33 6.69
N LYS A 283 22.21 -8.10 7.72
CA LYS A 283 23.00 -9.17 8.36
C LYS A 283 22.10 -10.24 9.00
N GLY A 284 21.01 -9.85 9.65
CA GLY A 284 20.06 -10.77 10.27
C GLY A 284 19.33 -11.65 9.26
N ILE A 285 18.95 -11.09 8.12
CA ILE A 285 18.30 -11.81 7.02
C ILE A 285 19.27 -12.81 6.41
N ASN A 286 20.45 -12.35 5.99
CA ASN A 286 21.44 -13.18 5.32
C ASN A 286 22.06 -14.25 6.25
N ALA A 287 21.95 -14.09 7.57
CA ALA A 287 22.33 -15.10 8.56
C ALA A 287 21.18 -16.04 8.97
N GLY A 288 19.98 -15.90 8.38
CA GLY A 288 18.81 -16.73 8.69
C GLY A 288 18.15 -16.45 10.04
N ARG A 289 18.51 -15.36 10.73
CA ARG A 289 17.91 -14.97 12.02
C ARG A 289 16.56 -14.25 11.87
N ILE A 290 16.36 -13.62 10.71
CA ILE A 290 15.16 -12.86 10.35
C ILE A 290 14.61 -13.47 9.07
N ASN A 291 13.35 -13.93 9.09
CA ASN A 291 12.70 -14.37 7.87
C ASN A 291 12.20 -13.14 7.11
N PHE A 292 12.80 -12.85 5.96
CA PHE A 292 12.38 -11.74 5.12
C PHE A 292 11.67 -12.28 3.88
N ALA A 293 10.56 -11.64 3.54
CA ALA A 293 9.91 -11.85 2.26
C ALA A 293 9.67 -10.48 1.66
N ASP A 294 10.44 -10.18 0.63
CA ASP A 294 10.15 -9.06 -0.23
C ASP A 294 8.99 -9.36 -1.16
N LYS A 295 8.32 -8.28 -1.56
CA LYS A 295 7.11 -8.32 -2.37
C LYS A 295 7.06 -7.04 -3.17
N HIS A 296 6.47 -7.13 -4.35
CA HIS A 296 6.01 -5.97 -5.10
C HIS A 296 5.23 -5.04 -4.17
N LEU A 297 5.63 -3.77 -4.10
CA LEU A 297 5.10 -2.84 -3.12
C LEU A 297 3.63 -2.53 -3.32
N SER A 298 3.11 -2.66 -4.55
CA SER A 298 1.67 -2.57 -4.83
C SER A 298 0.87 -3.73 -4.23
N MET A 299 1.47 -4.92 -4.17
CA MET A 299 0.79 -6.15 -3.76
C MET A 299 0.86 -6.40 -2.25
N PHE A 300 1.92 -5.95 -1.58
CA PHE A 300 2.05 -6.09 -0.14
C PHE A 300 0.81 -5.61 0.67
N PRO A 301 0.33 -4.36 0.52
CA PRO A 301 -0.85 -3.88 1.24
C PRO A 301 -2.11 -4.68 0.88
N GLN A 302 -2.26 -5.08 -0.39
CA GLN A 302 -3.35 -5.92 -0.83
C GLN A 302 -3.34 -7.29 -0.13
N ASP A 303 -2.22 -8.01 -0.17
CA ASP A 303 -2.07 -9.34 0.42
C ASP A 303 -2.26 -9.30 1.95
N LEU A 304 -1.95 -8.16 2.57
CA LEU A 304 -2.27 -7.89 3.97
C LEU A 304 -3.78 -7.81 4.21
N THR A 305 -4.53 -7.05 3.41
CA THR A 305 -5.99 -6.98 3.54
C THR A 305 -6.70 -8.29 3.21
N TYR A 306 -6.07 -9.15 2.41
CA TYR A 306 -6.58 -10.50 2.11
C TYR A 306 -6.34 -11.49 3.25
N GLY A 307 -5.48 -11.14 4.20
CA GLY A 307 -5.12 -11.97 5.32
C GLY A 307 -4.11 -13.09 5.00
N TYR A 308 -3.32 -12.93 3.94
CA TYR A 308 -2.30 -13.94 3.59
C TYR A 308 -1.17 -13.99 4.61
N TYR A 309 -0.83 -12.85 5.22
CA TYR A 309 0.26 -12.79 6.19
C TYR A 309 -0.11 -13.33 7.57
N ASN A 310 -1.40 -13.42 7.92
CA ASN A 310 -1.84 -13.98 9.21
C ASN A 310 -2.33 -15.43 9.12
N LEU A 311 -2.10 -16.13 7.99
CA LEU A 311 -2.41 -17.56 7.86
C LEU A 311 -1.72 -18.45 8.91
N ARG A 312 -0.60 -17.97 9.48
CA ARG A 312 0.19 -18.67 10.49
C ARG A 312 0.17 -17.98 11.86
N LYS A 313 -0.68 -16.96 12.03
CA LYS A 313 -0.81 -16.23 13.29
C LYS A 313 -1.43 -17.14 14.36
N THR A 314 -0.81 -17.19 15.53
CA THR A 314 -1.15 -18.19 16.58
C THR A 314 -1.96 -17.60 17.74
N HIS A 315 -1.95 -16.28 17.93
CA HIS A 315 -2.73 -15.56 18.95
C HIS A 315 -3.29 -14.24 18.42
N GLY A 316 -4.04 -13.50 19.24
CA GLY A 316 -4.72 -12.26 18.84
C GLY A 316 -6.08 -12.50 18.21
N ASP A 317 -6.75 -11.45 17.72
CA ASP A 317 -8.01 -11.60 16.98
C ASP A 317 -7.74 -12.26 15.61
N PRO A 318 -8.27 -13.47 15.31
CA PRO A 318 -8.05 -14.14 14.03
C PRO A 318 -8.68 -13.40 12.85
N ARG A 319 -9.59 -12.45 13.10
CA ARG A 319 -10.22 -11.61 12.07
C ARG A 319 -9.38 -10.37 11.70
N LYS A 320 -8.31 -10.10 12.45
CA LYS A 320 -7.41 -8.97 12.21
C LYS A 320 -6.02 -9.50 11.88
N PRO A 321 -5.52 -9.25 10.65
CA PRO A 321 -4.18 -9.66 10.28
C PRO A 321 -3.08 -9.20 11.24
N LEU A 322 -3.20 -8.00 11.81
CA LEU A 322 -2.20 -7.42 12.71
C LEU A 322 -2.78 -7.22 14.13
N ASP A 323 -1.94 -7.35 15.14
CA ASP A 323 -2.30 -7.08 16.54
C ASP A 323 -2.21 -5.58 16.85
N TRP A 324 -1.15 -4.94 16.33
CA TRP A 324 -0.84 -3.53 16.58
C TRP A 324 -0.56 -2.80 15.28
N ALA A 325 -0.98 -1.55 15.19
CA ALA A 325 -0.41 -0.56 14.29
C ALA A 325 0.16 0.59 15.12
N ILE A 326 1.38 1.02 14.78
CA ILE A 326 2.00 2.22 15.31
C ILE A 326 2.19 3.17 14.14
N VAL A 327 1.54 4.33 14.18
CA VAL A 327 1.44 5.23 13.04
C VAL A 327 1.88 6.63 13.43
N GLU A 328 2.81 7.20 12.69
CA GLU A 328 3.12 8.62 12.79
C GLU A 328 2.07 9.47 12.08
N ALA A 329 1.68 10.56 12.71
CA ALA A 329 0.70 11.52 12.22
C ALA A 329 1.22 12.95 12.36
N THR A 330 0.86 13.82 11.42
CA THR A 330 1.08 15.27 11.56
C THR A 330 -0.09 15.94 12.26
N ALA A 331 -1.30 15.39 12.12
CA ALA A 331 -2.52 15.86 12.76
C ALA A 331 -3.57 14.74 12.85
N ILE A 332 -4.61 14.99 13.64
CA ILE A 332 -5.81 14.16 13.75
C ILE A 332 -7.02 15.06 13.51
N THR A 333 -7.87 14.66 12.57
CA THR A 333 -9.09 15.42 12.23
C THR A 333 -10.16 15.32 13.33
N GLU A 334 -11.22 16.12 13.20
CA GLU A 334 -12.39 16.14 14.07
C GLU A 334 -13.06 14.75 14.16
N ASP A 335 -13.10 14.03 13.04
CA ASP A 335 -13.64 12.67 12.94
C ASP A 335 -12.68 11.61 13.52
N GLY A 336 -11.46 12.00 13.88
CA GLY A 336 -10.42 11.11 14.39
C GLY A 336 -9.56 10.47 13.31
N TYR A 337 -9.59 10.98 12.08
CA TYR A 337 -8.80 10.44 10.97
C TYR A 337 -7.35 10.90 11.07
N ILE A 338 -6.44 10.05 10.62
CA ILE A 338 -5.00 10.27 10.74
C ILE A 338 -4.52 11.06 9.53
N VAL A 339 -3.93 12.23 9.74
CA VAL A 339 -3.20 12.96 8.69
C VAL A 339 -1.75 12.44 8.68
N PRO A 340 -1.29 11.76 7.62
CA PRO A 340 0.06 11.18 7.60
C PRO A 340 1.18 12.24 7.61
N GLY A 341 2.41 11.75 7.78
CA GLY A 341 3.65 12.51 7.55
C GLY A 341 3.96 12.71 6.07
N ALA A 342 5.24 12.89 5.76
CA ALA A 342 5.74 13.02 4.39
C ALA A 342 5.81 11.67 3.64
N SER A 343 5.16 10.62 4.16
CA SER A 343 4.93 9.36 3.47
C SER A 343 3.56 8.78 3.84
N VAL A 344 2.99 7.98 2.93
CA VAL A 344 1.77 7.19 3.16
C VAL A 344 2.12 5.71 3.27
N GLY A 345 2.87 5.17 2.30
CA GLY A 345 3.22 3.75 2.27
C GLY A 345 1.99 2.84 2.30
N ALA A 346 2.06 1.78 3.09
CA ALA A 346 0.96 0.83 3.33
C ALA A 346 0.11 1.20 4.55
N THR A 347 0.24 2.43 5.09
CA THR A 347 -0.39 2.83 6.35
C THR A 347 -1.93 2.64 6.34
N PRO A 348 -2.67 3.03 5.28
CA PRO A 348 -4.13 2.81 5.24
C PRO A 348 -4.51 1.34 5.41
N GLU A 349 -3.81 0.43 4.74
CA GLU A 349 -4.09 -1.01 4.81
C GLU A 349 -3.62 -1.64 6.12
N ILE A 350 -2.52 -1.14 6.70
CA ILE A 350 -2.05 -1.52 8.04
C ILE A 350 -3.11 -1.16 9.09
N VAL A 351 -3.64 0.07 9.07
CA VAL A 351 -4.68 0.47 10.03
C VAL A 351 -6.01 -0.20 9.76
N GLN A 352 -6.36 -0.53 8.52
CA GLN A 352 -7.54 -1.34 8.20
C GLN A 352 -7.44 -2.75 8.82
N SER A 353 -6.23 -3.33 8.77
CA SER A 353 -5.96 -4.74 9.09
C SER A 353 -5.57 -5.00 10.56
N THR A 354 -5.41 -3.96 11.38
CA THR A 354 -4.98 -4.17 12.78
C THR A 354 -6.12 -4.35 13.79
N GLU A 355 -5.82 -4.80 14.99
CA GLU A 355 -6.74 -4.77 16.12
C GLU A 355 -6.65 -3.42 16.84
N LYS A 356 -5.45 -3.04 17.28
CA LYS A 356 -5.18 -1.85 18.11
C LYS A 356 -4.29 -0.84 17.40
N ILE A 357 -4.61 0.44 17.53
CA ILE A 357 -3.89 1.55 16.89
C ILE A 357 -3.25 2.43 17.97
N ILE A 358 -1.96 2.71 17.81
CA ILE A 358 -1.23 3.72 18.56
C ILE A 358 -0.85 4.81 17.57
N ILE A 359 -1.16 6.07 17.91
CA ILE A 359 -0.85 7.22 17.06
C ILE A 359 0.26 8.04 17.72
N GLU A 360 1.38 8.21 17.02
CA GLU A 360 2.43 9.16 17.36
C GLU A 360 2.20 10.47 16.61
N VAL A 361 1.73 11.52 17.29
CA VAL A 361 1.57 12.83 16.67
C VAL A 361 2.87 13.59 16.77
N ASN A 362 3.51 13.83 15.63
CA ASN A 362 4.79 14.52 15.54
C ASN A 362 4.59 16.03 15.40
N THR A 363 4.79 16.77 16.49
CA THR A 363 4.55 18.23 16.54
C THR A 363 5.74 19.04 16.02
N ARG A 364 6.87 18.40 15.66
CA ARG A 364 8.02 19.05 15.01
C ARG A 364 7.79 19.33 13.53
N ILE A 365 7.04 18.48 12.85
CA ILE A 365 6.78 18.60 11.41
C ILE A 365 5.50 19.39 11.12
N PRO A 366 5.39 20.10 9.98
CA PRO A 366 4.18 20.85 9.62
C PRO A 366 2.93 19.95 9.54
N ASN A 367 1.74 20.55 9.66
CA ASN A 367 0.51 19.83 9.36
C ASN A 367 0.45 19.64 7.84
N LEU A 368 0.46 18.39 7.38
CA LEU A 368 0.47 18.06 5.96
C LEU A 368 -0.94 17.73 5.42
N GLU A 369 -1.99 18.07 6.17
CA GLU A 369 -3.37 17.90 5.73
C GLU A 369 -3.63 18.54 4.36
N GLY A 370 -4.20 17.76 3.46
CA GLY A 370 -4.41 18.13 2.06
C GLY A 370 -3.31 17.65 1.11
N LEU A 371 -2.13 17.26 1.61
CA LEU A 371 -1.07 16.70 0.75
C LEU A 371 -1.41 15.29 0.24
N HIS A 372 -2.22 14.55 0.99
CA HIS A 372 -2.49 13.14 0.74
C HIS A 372 -3.78 12.93 -0.05
N ASP A 373 -3.83 11.82 -0.79
CA ASP A 373 -5.02 11.26 -1.43
C ASP A 373 -5.15 9.78 -1.04
N ILE A 374 -6.02 9.52 -0.07
CA ILE A 374 -6.17 8.24 0.62
C ILE A 374 -7.41 7.52 0.10
N ASN A 375 -7.19 6.37 -0.52
CA ASN A 375 -8.25 5.50 -1.01
C ASN A 375 -8.52 4.36 -0.05
N HIS A 376 -9.77 3.91 -0.02
CA HIS A 376 -10.14 2.70 0.70
C HIS A 376 -9.70 1.45 -0.09
N SER A 377 -9.11 0.48 0.62
CA SER A 377 -8.74 -0.80 0.04
C SER A 377 -9.92 -1.77 0.00
N PHE A 378 -10.52 -1.91 -1.18
CA PHE A 378 -11.60 -2.86 -1.44
C PHE A 378 -11.05 -4.25 -1.81
N VAL A 379 -11.63 -5.28 -1.19
CA VAL A 379 -11.32 -6.68 -1.46
C VAL A 379 -12.16 -7.23 -2.63
N PRO A 380 -11.62 -8.15 -3.45
CA PRO A 380 -12.41 -8.91 -4.42
C PRO A 380 -13.58 -9.68 -3.78
N PRO A 381 -14.66 -9.96 -4.53
CA PRO A 381 -14.83 -9.71 -5.96
C PRO A 381 -15.31 -8.30 -6.33
N ASN A 382 -15.51 -7.39 -5.35
CA ASN A 382 -16.15 -6.08 -5.57
C ASN A 382 -15.17 -4.90 -5.55
N ARG A 383 -13.89 -5.14 -5.89
CA ARG A 383 -12.90 -4.07 -5.98
C ARG A 383 -13.31 -3.06 -7.04
N GLN A 384 -13.29 -1.78 -6.68
CA GLN A 384 -13.59 -0.68 -7.60
C GLN A 384 -12.33 -0.29 -8.39
N PRO A 385 -12.48 0.15 -9.65
CA PRO A 385 -11.36 0.69 -10.42
C PRO A 385 -10.87 2.01 -9.82
N TYR A 386 -9.57 2.28 -9.93
CA TYR A 386 -9.04 3.59 -9.59
C TYR A 386 -9.29 4.55 -10.74
N VAL A 387 -10.07 5.62 -10.50
CA VAL A 387 -10.45 6.60 -11.53
C VAL A 387 -9.37 7.67 -11.70
N VAL A 388 -8.12 7.24 -11.86
CA VAL A 388 -6.97 8.12 -12.15
C VAL A 388 -6.72 8.12 -13.64
N THR A 389 -6.73 9.31 -14.24
CA THR A 389 -6.45 9.55 -15.66
C THR A 389 -5.32 10.56 -15.88
N HIS A 390 -5.02 11.38 -14.87
CA HIS A 390 -3.89 12.29 -14.81
C HIS A 390 -3.18 12.19 -13.45
N PRO A 391 -1.86 12.48 -13.38
CA PRO A 391 -1.11 12.42 -12.12
C PRO A 391 -1.73 13.24 -10.98
N GLN A 392 -2.33 14.39 -11.29
CA GLN A 392 -2.94 15.30 -10.32
C GLN A 392 -4.34 14.91 -9.82
N ASP A 393 -4.98 13.88 -10.37
CA ASP A 393 -6.37 13.52 -10.04
C ASP A 393 -6.52 13.06 -8.59
N ARG A 394 -7.33 13.73 -7.77
CA ARG A 394 -7.64 13.27 -6.41
C ARG A 394 -8.90 12.41 -6.43
N ILE A 395 -8.80 11.19 -5.90
CA ILE A 395 -9.86 10.18 -5.94
C ILE A 395 -10.25 9.64 -4.56
N GLY A 396 -9.68 10.19 -3.49
CA GLY A 396 -9.84 9.74 -2.12
C GLY A 396 -10.01 10.88 -1.12
N LEU A 397 -9.59 10.62 0.12
CA LEU A 397 -9.67 11.53 1.26
C LEU A 397 -8.31 12.16 1.56
N THR A 398 -8.29 13.27 2.29
CA THR A 398 -7.05 13.95 2.71
C THR A 398 -6.42 13.35 3.97
N ALA A 399 -7.08 12.39 4.61
CA ALA A 399 -6.67 11.73 5.84
C ALA A 399 -7.10 10.26 5.83
N ILE A 400 -6.43 9.42 6.61
CA ILE A 400 -6.72 7.98 6.71
C ILE A 400 -7.92 7.76 7.63
N PRO A 401 -9.06 7.26 7.09
CA PRO A 401 -10.21 6.96 7.91
C PRO A 401 -9.93 5.76 8.81
N ILE A 402 -10.27 5.89 10.09
CA ILE A 402 -10.14 4.82 11.08
C ILE A 402 -11.39 4.73 11.94
N ASP A 403 -11.59 3.58 12.56
CA ASP A 403 -12.52 3.44 13.68
C ASP A 403 -11.87 4.02 14.95
N PRO A 404 -12.41 5.11 15.53
CA PRO A 404 -11.83 5.75 16.70
C PRO A 404 -11.73 4.85 17.94
N ASP A 405 -12.57 3.81 18.04
CA ASP A 405 -12.55 2.91 19.20
C ASP A 405 -11.33 1.97 19.21
N ARG A 406 -10.67 1.82 18.06
CA ARG A 406 -9.44 1.04 17.94
C ARG A 406 -8.18 1.79 18.36
N VAL A 407 -8.25 3.10 18.55
CA VAL A 407 -7.12 3.92 19.03
C VAL A 407 -6.91 3.69 20.52
N VAL A 408 -5.89 2.95 20.93
CA VAL A 408 -5.68 2.63 22.35
C VAL A 408 -4.75 3.62 23.05
N ALA A 409 -3.94 4.36 22.31
CA ALA A 409 -3.01 5.34 22.86
C ALA A 409 -2.65 6.44 21.86
N LEU A 410 -2.37 7.62 22.41
CA LEU A 410 -1.80 8.77 21.72
C LEU A 410 -0.45 9.08 22.37
N VAL A 411 0.57 9.34 21.56
CA VAL A 411 1.91 9.74 22.01
C VAL A 411 2.32 11.00 21.27
N GLU A 412 2.85 11.99 21.98
CA GLU A 412 3.46 13.17 21.35
C GLU A 412 4.92 12.85 21.00
N SER A 413 5.34 13.18 19.77
CA SER A 413 6.70 13.04 19.29
C SER A 413 7.23 14.37 18.76
N THR A 414 8.55 14.56 18.84
CA THR A 414 9.26 15.69 18.23
C THR A 414 10.52 15.23 17.50
N LYS A 415 10.60 13.94 17.14
CA LYS A 415 11.77 13.33 16.51
C LYS A 415 11.68 13.54 14.98
N PRO A 416 12.72 14.09 14.32
CA PRO A 416 12.71 14.23 12.85
C PRO A 416 12.89 12.88 12.17
N ASP A 417 12.54 12.80 10.88
CA ASP A 417 12.93 11.68 10.02
C ASP A 417 14.46 11.62 9.85
N ASN A 418 15.00 10.41 9.68
CA ASN A 418 16.43 10.16 9.55
C ASN A 418 16.77 9.53 8.18
N THR A 419 16.99 10.38 7.19
CA THR A 419 17.25 9.99 5.80
C THR A 419 18.73 10.03 5.39
N GLY A 420 19.58 10.65 6.21
CA GLY A 420 21.00 10.87 5.91
C GLY A 420 21.24 11.84 4.74
N ILE A 421 22.50 11.96 4.31
CA ILE A 421 22.89 12.77 3.15
C ILE A 421 22.82 11.94 1.86
N ASN A 422 22.51 12.61 0.74
CA ASN A 422 22.60 11.97 -0.57
C ASN A 422 24.05 11.90 -1.04
N ALA A 423 24.40 10.83 -1.75
CA ALA A 423 25.68 10.77 -2.44
C ALA A 423 25.69 11.79 -3.60
N PRO A 424 26.80 12.53 -3.80
CA PRO A 424 26.92 13.49 -4.89
C PRO A 424 27.06 12.78 -6.24
N GLU A 425 26.63 13.47 -7.29
CA GLU A 425 26.78 13.05 -8.67
C GLU A 425 28.24 12.85 -9.06
N ASN A 426 28.53 11.78 -9.80
CA ASN A 426 29.86 11.49 -10.35
C ASN A 426 29.85 11.48 -11.89
N ASP A 427 31.02 11.28 -12.51
CA ASP A 427 31.13 11.32 -13.98
C ASP A 427 30.30 10.22 -14.64
N ASP A 428 30.31 9.01 -14.07
CA ASP A 428 29.51 7.88 -14.57
C ASP A 428 28.01 8.18 -14.52
N SER A 429 27.50 8.72 -13.40
CA SER A 429 26.09 9.03 -13.24
C SER A 429 25.64 10.14 -14.18
N ARG A 430 26.50 11.14 -14.45
CA ARG A 430 26.28 12.18 -15.46
C ARG A 430 26.29 11.61 -16.89
N ALA A 431 27.20 10.70 -17.20
CA ALA A 431 27.27 10.05 -18.52
C ALA A 431 26.00 9.22 -18.80
N ILE A 432 25.55 8.43 -17.81
CA ILE A 432 24.29 7.69 -17.89
C ILE A 432 23.11 8.64 -18.13
N ALA A 433 23.01 9.72 -17.35
CA ALA A 433 21.95 10.71 -17.51
C ALA A 433 21.95 11.34 -18.90
N ARG A 434 23.12 11.67 -19.44
CA ARG A 434 23.27 12.21 -20.80
C ARG A 434 22.76 11.25 -21.87
N HIS A 435 23.20 9.99 -21.86
CA HIS A 435 22.74 8.99 -22.84
C HIS A 435 21.23 8.81 -22.81
N LEU A 436 20.65 8.83 -21.61
CA LEU A 436 19.22 8.71 -21.45
C LEU A 436 18.46 9.95 -21.96
N ILE A 437 18.96 11.16 -21.70
CA ILE A 437 18.34 12.41 -22.18
C ILE A 437 18.45 12.52 -23.71
N GLU A 438 19.57 12.12 -24.28
CA GLU A 438 19.76 12.01 -25.74
C GLU A 438 18.71 11.07 -26.35
N PHE A 439 18.60 9.84 -25.83
CA PHE A 439 17.59 8.88 -26.27
C PHE A 439 16.16 9.40 -26.14
N LEU A 440 15.79 10.00 -25.00
CA LEU A 440 14.46 10.56 -24.82
C LEU A 440 14.19 11.72 -25.78
N SER A 441 15.21 12.51 -26.14
CA SER A 441 15.10 13.57 -27.13
C SER A 441 14.87 12.99 -28.53
N GLU A 442 15.59 11.95 -28.90
CA GLU A 442 15.40 11.23 -30.18
C GLU A 442 14.01 10.60 -30.28
N GLU A 443 13.48 10.05 -29.19
CA GLU A 443 12.10 9.53 -29.13
C GLU A 443 11.06 10.64 -29.35
N VAL A 444 11.32 11.85 -28.84
CA VAL A 444 10.47 13.03 -29.07
C VAL A 444 10.57 13.51 -30.52
N GLU A 445 11.78 13.64 -31.06
CA GLU A 445 12.02 14.05 -32.45
C GLU A 445 11.40 13.08 -33.45
N SER A 446 11.44 11.78 -33.12
CA SER A 446 10.81 10.73 -33.92
C SER A 446 9.29 10.63 -33.75
N GLY A 447 8.68 11.48 -32.91
CA GLY A 447 7.23 11.48 -32.66
C GLY A 447 6.71 10.28 -31.86
N ARG A 448 7.59 9.51 -31.21
CA ARG A 448 7.22 8.37 -30.35
C ARG A 448 6.87 8.80 -28.91
N LEU A 449 7.40 9.94 -28.47
CA LEU A 449 7.06 10.61 -27.22
C LEU A 449 6.65 12.07 -27.46
N PRO A 450 5.77 12.64 -26.62
CA PRO A 450 5.48 14.08 -26.67
C PRO A 450 6.63 14.89 -26.06
N LYS A 451 6.70 16.20 -26.35
CA LYS A 451 7.72 17.12 -25.80
C LYS A 451 7.73 17.21 -24.27
N SER A 452 6.60 16.92 -23.64
CA SER A 452 6.45 16.85 -22.18
C SER A 452 6.92 15.52 -21.58
N LEU A 453 7.34 14.58 -22.42
CA LEU A 453 7.43 13.16 -22.10
C LEU A 453 6.10 12.62 -21.57
N LEU A 454 6.14 11.42 -21.04
CA LEU A 454 5.06 10.82 -20.25
C LEU A 454 5.45 10.86 -18.76
N PRO A 455 4.53 10.59 -17.82
CA PRO A 455 4.85 10.64 -16.41
C PRO A 455 6.07 9.79 -16.06
N LEU A 456 7.04 10.40 -15.37
CA LEU A 456 8.30 9.75 -15.04
C LEU A 456 8.22 9.05 -13.68
N GLN A 457 8.80 7.84 -13.61
CA GLN A 457 9.18 7.18 -12.37
C GLN A 457 10.69 7.05 -12.32
N SER A 458 11.28 7.35 -11.16
CA SER A 458 12.70 7.16 -10.91
C SER A 458 12.93 6.53 -9.55
N GLY A 459 13.82 5.52 -9.50
CA GLY A 459 14.27 4.90 -8.26
C GLY A 459 15.11 5.83 -7.38
N ILE A 460 15.65 5.28 -6.28
CA ILE A 460 16.55 5.99 -5.35
C ILE A 460 18.01 5.77 -5.76
N GLY A 461 18.84 6.81 -5.63
CA GLY A 461 20.30 6.67 -5.71
C GLY A 461 20.98 7.73 -6.57
N ASN A 462 22.31 7.65 -6.64
CA ASN A 462 23.11 8.67 -7.31
C ASN A 462 22.75 8.84 -8.79
N VAL A 463 22.60 7.73 -9.52
CA VAL A 463 22.26 7.75 -10.95
C VAL A 463 20.86 8.32 -11.17
N ALA A 464 19.88 7.92 -10.36
CA ALA A 464 18.54 8.50 -10.40
C ALA A 464 18.56 10.02 -10.16
N ASN A 465 19.36 10.49 -9.19
CA ASN A 465 19.53 11.92 -8.93
C ASN A 465 20.12 12.66 -10.14
N SER A 466 21.17 12.14 -10.77
CA SER A 466 21.74 12.72 -11.99
C SER A 466 20.74 12.75 -13.15
N ILE A 467 19.89 11.72 -13.30
CA ILE A 467 18.84 11.69 -14.34
C ILE A 467 17.82 12.81 -14.10
N ILE A 468 17.26 12.92 -12.89
CA ILE A 468 16.32 14.00 -12.54
C ILE A 468 16.97 15.38 -12.67
N GLY A 469 18.24 15.49 -12.27
CA GLY A 469 19.03 16.69 -12.46
C GLY A 469 19.14 17.07 -13.94
N GLY A 470 19.60 16.16 -14.78
CA GLY A 470 19.72 16.39 -16.21
C GLY A 470 18.38 16.70 -16.88
N LEU A 471 17.26 16.11 -16.42
CA LEU A 471 15.91 16.46 -16.91
C LEU A 471 15.51 17.90 -16.56
N ALA A 472 15.90 18.41 -15.38
CA ALA A 472 15.66 19.81 -15.03
C ALA A 472 16.45 20.80 -15.92
N GLU A 473 17.58 20.36 -16.48
CA GLU A 473 18.41 21.16 -17.39
C GLU A 473 18.08 20.93 -18.86
N GLY A 474 17.55 19.74 -19.20
CA GLY A 474 17.26 19.27 -20.55
C GLY A 474 16.10 19.97 -21.25
N PRO A 475 15.78 19.58 -22.50
CA PRO A 475 14.86 20.32 -23.37
C PRO A 475 13.37 20.10 -23.08
N PHE A 476 13.03 19.27 -22.09
CA PHE A 476 11.65 18.85 -21.82
C PHE A 476 10.93 19.86 -20.92
N GLU A 477 9.66 20.14 -21.22
CA GLU A 477 8.85 21.15 -20.56
C GLU A 477 7.52 20.55 -20.09
N GLN A 478 6.94 21.06 -19.00
CA GLN A 478 5.66 20.55 -18.45
C GLN A 478 5.73 19.05 -18.09
N VAL A 479 6.89 18.59 -17.63
CA VAL A 479 7.11 17.21 -17.23
C VAL A 479 6.21 16.87 -16.05
N GLN A 480 5.62 15.68 -16.07
CA GLN A 480 4.86 15.14 -14.95
C GLN A 480 5.58 13.93 -14.35
N VAL A 481 5.31 13.67 -13.08
CA VAL A 481 5.95 12.58 -12.34
C VAL A 481 4.89 11.71 -11.68
N TRP A 482 5.04 10.40 -11.85
CA TRP A 482 4.28 9.39 -11.13
C TRP A 482 5.29 8.35 -10.64
N THR A 483 5.76 8.53 -9.42
CA THR A 483 6.89 7.78 -8.86
C THR A 483 6.51 7.16 -7.52
N GLU A 484 7.45 6.41 -6.95
CA GLU A 484 7.35 5.94 -5.58
C GLU A 484 7.86 7.00 -4.60
N VAL A 485 9.01 7.62 -4.90
CA VAL A 485 9.75 8.50 -3.99
C VAL A 485 10.20 9.78 -4.67
N LEU A 486 10.02 10.92 -4.00
CA LEU A 486 10.66 12.18 -4.36
C LEU A 486 11.96 12.37 -3.56
N GLN A 487 13.05 12.70 -4.24
CA GLN A 487 14.39 12.98 -3.67
C GLN A 487 14.79 14.45 -3.89
N ASP A 488 15.87 14.91 -3.26
CA ASP A 488 16.26 16.33 -3.24
C ASP A 488 16.29 17.00 -4.62
N THR A 489 16.70 16.27 -5.65
CA THR A 489 16.76 16.78 -7.03
C THR A 489 15.41 17.22 -7.59
N PHE A 490 14.30 16.72 -7.04
CA PHE A 490 12.95 17.20 -7.37
C PHE A 490 12.69 18.62 -6.88
N LEU A 491 13.32 19.09 -5.80
CA LEU A 491 13.20 20.50 -5.38
C LEU A 491 13.76 21.41 -6.47
N ARG A 492 14.96 21.10 -6.97
CA ARG A 492 15.56 21.80 -8.13
C ARG A 492 14.66 21.70 -9.36
N PHE A 493 14.06 20.55 -9.60
CA PHE A 493 13.18 20.36 -10.75
C PHE A 493 11.89 21.19 -10.64
N PHE A 494 11.27 21.26 -9.46
CA PHE A 494 10.15 22.16 -9.19
C PHE A 494 10.53 23.62 -9.39
N ASP A 495 11.69 24.03 -8.86
CA ASP A 495 12.18 25.41 -8.89
C ASP A 495 12.57 25.85 -10.32
N SER A 496 12.96 24.91 -11.19
CA SER A 496 13.24 25.18 -12.61
C SER A 496 12.01 25.60 -13.42
N GLY A 497 10.80 25.35 -12.92
CA GLY A 497 9.53 25.58 -13.63
C GLY A 497 9.14 24.49 -14.63
N LYS A 498 10.02 23.53 -14.92
CA LYS A 498 9.77 22.46 -15.91
C LYS A 498 8.93 21.30 -15.39
N LEU A 499 8.98 21.02 -14.08
CA LEU A 499 8.14 20.00 -13.44
C LEU A 499 6.74 20.56 -13.14
N ALA A 500 5.72 20.11 -13.89
CA ALA A 500 4.35 20.55 -13.72
C ALA A 500 3.71 20.00 -12.43
N PHE A 501 3.83 18.69 -12.20
CA PHE A 501 3.21 18.01 -11.06
C PHE A 501 3.92 16.70 -10.71
N ALA A 502 3.95 16.33 -9.42
CA ALA A 502 4.49 15.04 -8.98
C ALA A 502 3.55 14.26 -8.06
N THR A 503 3.33 12.99 -8.35
CA THR A 503 2.70 12.03 -7.44
C THR A 503 3.73 11.04 -6.91
N ALA A 504 3.68 10.77 -5.61
CA ALA A 504 4.53 9.78 -4.95
C ALA A 504 3.79 9.05 -3.82
N THR A 505 4.44 8.07 -3.18
CA THR A 505 4.01 7.54 -1.86
C THR A 505 4.85 8.12 -0.72
N SER A 506 6.06 8.62 -1.02
CA SER A 506 6.98 9.18 -0.03
C SER A 506 7.80 10.34 -0.58
N ILE A 507 8.16 11.28 0.31
CA ILE A 507 9.14 12.33 0.06
C ILE A 507 10.35 12.03 0.93
N ARG A 508 11.48 11.69 0.34
CA ARG A 508 12.73 11.36 1.02
C ARG A 508 13.79 12.41 0.68
N PHE A 509 13.78 13.50 1.42
CA PHE A 509 14.82 14.52 1.30
C PHE A 509 15.92 14.34 2.34
N SER A 510 17.11 14.88 2.08
CA SER A 510 18.11 15.14 3.12
C SER A 510 17.54 16.07 4.20
N PRO A 511 18.17 16.17 5.38
CA PRO A 511 17.78 17.14 6.40
C PRO A 511 17.67 18.56 5.85
N GLU A 512 18.64 19.00 5.07
CA GLU A 512 18.66 20.32 4.43
C GLU A 512 17.56 20.46 3.37
N GLY A 513 17.29 19.41 2.61
CA GLY A 513 16.19 19.39 1.63
C GLY A 513 14.82 19.50 2.30
N PHE A 514 14.61 18.86 3.46
CA PHE A 514 13.39 19.04 4.25
C PHE A 514 13.25 20.47 4.80
N ASP A 515 14.35 21.06 5.28
CA ASP A 515 14.34 22.46 5.73
C ASP A 515 13.93 23.41 4.59
N GLN A 516 14.48 23.22 3.38
CA GLN A 516 14.08 23.97 2.18
C GLN A 516 12.60 23.73 1.85
N PHE A 517 12.16 22.47 1.87
CA PHE A 517 10.79 22.08 1.53
C PHE A 517 9.77 22.72 2.46
N TYR A 518 9.97 22.63 3.78
CA TYR A 518 9.06 23.18 4.76
C TYR A 518 9.07 24.71 4.78
N LYS A 519 10.25 25.33 4.62
CA LYS A 519 10.36 26.80 4.52
C LYS A 519 9.56 27.35 3.33
N ASN A 520 9.51 26.62 2.23
CA ASN A 520 8.83 27.04 1.00
C ASN A 520 7.55 26.24 0.73
N TRP A 521 6.92 25.70 1.78
CA TRP A 521 5.77 24.79 1.66
C TRP A 521 4.63 25.32 0.78
N ALA A 522 4.32 26.62 0.89
CA ALA A 522 3.29 27.27 0.09
C ALA A 522 3.53 27.21 -1.43
N THR A 523 4.79 27.10 -1.85
CA THR A 523 5.20 26.99 -3.26
C THR A 523 5.05 25.56 -3.79
N TYR A 524 5.20 24.55 -2.92
CA TYR A 524 5.23 23.15 -3.33
C TYR A 524 3.89 22.43 -3.18
N LYS A 525 3.13 22.71 -2.11
CA LYS A 525 1.96 21.92 -1.69
C LYS A 525 0.90 21.65 -2.77
N ASP A 526 0.71 22.56 -3.72
CA ASP A 526 -0.31 22.47 -4.78
C ASP A 526 0.24 21.80 -6.06
N ARG A 527 1.52 21.42 -6.07
CA ARG A 527 2.26 20.80 -7.19
C ARG A 527 2.67 19.36 -6.92
N LEU A 528 2.30 18.81 -5.77
CA LEU A 528 2.53 17.41 -5.46
C LEU A 528 1.39 16.75 -4.68
N LEU A 529 1.38 15.41 -4.72
CA LEU A 529 0.37 14.58 -4.10
C LEU A 529 0.98 13.28 -3.58
N LEU A 530 0.59 12.87 -2.36
CA LEU A 530 1.00 11.59 -1.78
C LEU A 530 -0.15 10.59 -1.74
N ARG A 531 0.09 9.37 -2.23
CA ARG A 531 -0.90 8.29 -2.26
C ARG A 531 -0.38 7.06 -1.53
N SER A 532 -1.26 6.15 -1.14
CA SER A 532 -0.80 4.85 -0.62
C SER A 532 0.03 4.12 -1.67
N GLN A 533 0.97 3.29 -1.24
CA GLN A 533 1.82 2.53 -2.16
C GLN A 533 1.01 1.56 -3.04
N GLN A 534 -0.18 1.11 -2.57
CA GLN A 534 -1.09 0.31 -3.39
C GLN A 534 -1.56 1.07 -4.63
N VAL A 535 -1.75 2.39 -4.52
CA VAL A 535 -2.22 3.26 -5.60
C VAL A 535 -1.04 3.79 -6.41
N ALA A 536 -0.02 4.34 -5.75
CA ALA A 536 1.18 4.88 -6.41
C ALA A 536 1.89 3.83 -7.28
N ASN A 537 1.91 2.57 -6.83
CA ASN A 537 2.55 1.47 -7.58
C ASN A 537 1.51 0.60 -8.33
N SER A 538 0.27 1.07 -8.52
CA SER A 538 -0.77 0.26 -9.15
C SER A 538 -0.46 -0.07 -10.63
N PRO A 539 -0.39 -1.36 -11.02
CA PRO A 539 -0.21 -1.75 -12.41
C PRO A 539 -1.24 -1.14 -13.38
N GLU A 540 -2.50 -1.01 -12.94
CA GLU A 540 -3.59 -0.41 -13.72
C GLU A 540 -3.28 1.04 -14.09
N ILE A 541 -2.78 1.81 -13.13
CA ILE A 541 -2.53 3.25 -13.30
C ILE A 541 -1.23 3.47 -14.05
N ILE A 542 -0.17 2.73 -13.72
CA ILE A 542 1.15 2.82 -14.38
C ILE A 542 0.98 2.62 -15.89
N ARG A 543 0.24 1.58 -16.28
CA ARG A 543 -0.02 1.29 -17.70
C ARG A 543 -0.96 2.31 -18.35
N ARG A 544 -1.99 2.77 -17.64
CA ARG A 544 -2.94 3.77 -18.17
C ARG A 544 -2.26 5.11 -18.45
N LEU A 545 -1.40 5.56 -17.53
CA LEU A 545 -0.66 6.81 -17.67
C LEU A 545 0.49 6.72 -18.66
N GLY A 546 0.91 5.49 -19.03
CA GLY A 546 2.05 5.26 -19.90
C GLY A 546 3.36 5.72 -19.27
N VAL A 547 3.57 5.37 -18.00
CA VAL A 547 4.75 5.81 -17.23
C VAL A 547 6.05 5.41 -17.93
N ILE A 548 7.08 6.27 -17.87
CA ILE A 548 8.46 5.90 -18.22
C ILE A 548 9.17 5.52 -16.92
N ALA A 549 9.56 4.25 -16.80
CA ALA A 549 10.12 3.68 -15.58
C ALA A 549 11.64 3.54 -15.67
N MET A 550 12.35 4.08 -14.68
CA MET A 550 13.83 4.08 -14.62
C MET A 550 14.29 3.53 -13.27
N ASN A 551 15.00 2.41 -13.30
CA ASN A 551 15.43 1.69 -12.10
C ASN A 551 16.89 1.23 -12.17
N THR A 552 17.48 0.93 -11.02
CA THR A 552 18.88 0.50 -10.90
C THR A 552 18.96 -0.97 -10.50
N PRO A 553 19.48 -1.85 -11.37
CA PRO A 553 19.79 -3.22 -11.00
C PRO A 553 21.18 -3.31 -10.34
N LEU A 554 21.44 -4.44 -9.69
CA LEU A 554 22.78 -4.88 -9.31
C LEU A 554 23.59 -5.31 -10.54
N GLU A 555 22.99 -6.13 -11.41
CA GLU A 555 23.57 -6.66 -12.64
C GLU A 555 22.46 -6.92 -13.67
N VAL A 556 22.82 -6.85 -14.94
CA VAL A 556 21.99 -7.22 -16.09
C VAL A 556 22.78 -8.24 -16.91
N ASP A 557 22.13 -9.27 -17.43
CA ASP A 557 22.80 -10.19 -18.34
C ASP A 557 22.73 -9.77 -19.80
N ILE A 558 23.52 -10.43 -20.64
CA ILE A 558 23.58 -10.14 -22.08
C ILE A 558 22.23 -10.37 -22.78
N TYR A 559 21.27 -11.09 -22.19
CA TYR A 559 19.94 -11.28 -22.77
C TYR A 559 18.92 -10.26 -22.26
N GLY A 560 19.27 -9.47 -21.25
CA GLY A 560 18.43 -8.43 -20.69
C GLY A 560 17.57 -8.89 -19.51
N HIS A 561 17.97 -9.93 -18.78
CA HIS A 561 17.42 -10.18 -17.44
C HIS A 561 18.14 -9.29 -16.43
N ALA A 562 17.43 -8.82 -15.40
CA ALA A 562 18.02 -8.01 -14.34
C ALA A 562 17.86 -8.64 -12.95
N ASN A 563 18.92 -8.48 -12.16
CA ASN A 563 18.99 -8.78 -10.74
C ASN A 563 19.02 -7.45 -9.98
N SER A 564 18.05 -7.20 -9.12
CA SER A 564 17.94 -6.02 -8.27
C SER A 564 18.15 -6.33 -6.77
N THR A 565 18.15 -7.62 -6.39
CA THR A 565 18.02 -8.01 -4.98
C THR A 565 19.18 -8.84 -4.44
N CYS A 566 19.57 -9.91 -5.14
CA CYS A 566 20.37 -10.99 -4.58
C CYS A 566 21.79 -10.97 -5.14
N ALA A 567 22.71 -10.34 -4.41
CA ALA A 567 24.13 -10.38 -4.77
C ALA A 567 24.66 -11.83 -4.73
N LEU A 568 25.34 -12.23 -5.80
CA LEU A 568 25.85 -13.61 -5.97
C LEU A 568 24.73 -14.65 -5.79
N GLY A 569 23.53 -14.33 -6.28
CA GLY A 569 22.36 -15.21 -6.31
C GLY A 569 21.68 -15.50 -4.97
N SER A 570 22.24 -15.07 -3.84
CA SER A 570 21.75 -15.50 -2.51
C SER A 570 21.80 -14.43 -1.42
N ARG A 571 22.68 -13.43 -1.53
CA ARG A 571 22.81 -12.40 -0.51
C ARG A 571 21.82 -11.26 -0.80
N MET A 572 20.74 -11.21 -0.06
CA MET A 572 19.74 -10.14 -0.13
C MET A 572 20.37 -8.79 0.24
N LEU A 573 20.17 -7.79 -0.63
CA LEU A 573 20.52 -6.40 -0.39
C LEU A 573 19.41 -5.70 0.38
N ASN A 574 18.31 -5.35 -0.30
CA ASN A 574 17.22 -4.54 0.24
C ASN A 574 15.84 -5.21 0.04
N GLY A 575 15.52 -5.56 -1.21
CA GLY A 575 14.26 -6.18 -1.67
C GLY A 575 13.87 -5.63 -3.05
N ILE A 576 12.97 -6.31 -3.77
CA ILE A 576 12.59 -5.93 -5.15
C ILE A 576 11.95 -4.54 -5.25
N GLY A 577 11.29 -4.10 -4.17
CA GLY A 577 10.63 -2.80 -4.11
C GLY A 577 9.53 -2.64 -5.16
N GLY A 578 9.32 -1.41 -5.63
CA GLY A 578 8.37 -1.11 -6.71
C GLY A 578 8.91 -1.34 -8.12
N SER A 579 10.18 -1.72 -8.29
CA SER A 579 10.83 -1.80 -9.60
C SER A 579 10.03 -2.65 -10.59
N ALA A 580 9.60 -3.84 -10.18
CA ALA A 580 8.81 -4.75 -11.00
C ALA A 580 7.34 -4.28 -11.19
N ASP A 581 6.77 -3.53 -10.25
CA ASP A 581 5.45 -2.89 -10.45
C ASP A 581 5.50 -1.91 -11.62
N PHE A 582 6.57 -1.12 -11.70
CA PHE A 582 6.78 -0.14 -12.74
C PHE A 582 7.21 -0.75 -14.06
N LEU A 583 8.32 -1.51 -14.09
CA LEU A 583 8.92 -2.02 -15.32
C LEU A 583 8.00 -2.97 -16.10
N ARG A 584 7.18 -3.79 -15.43
CA ARG A 584 6.22 -4.67 -16.11
C ARG A 584 5.10 -3.89 -16.83
N ASN A 585 4.78 -2.68 -16.36
CA ASN A 585 3.56 -1.96 -16.74
C ASN A 585 3.81 -0.61 -17.41
N ALA A 586 5.06 -0.17 -17.49
CA ALA A 586 5.46 1.09 -18.10
C ALA A 586 5.27 1.09 -19.63
N LYS A 587 5.28 2.31 -20.19
CA LYS A 587 5.38 2.53 -21.64
C LYS A 587 6.82 2.31 -22.13
N LEU A 588 7.80 2.64 -21.30
CA LEU A 588 9.21 2.39 -21.51
C LEU A 588 9.84 1.94 -20.19
N SER A 589 10.53 0.80 -20.23
CA SER A 589 11.16 0.17 -19.07
C SER A 589 12.67 0.18 -19.20
N ILE A 590 13.30 0.99 -18.34
CA ILE A 590 14.70 1.36 -18.45
C ILE A 590 15.45 0.91 -17.20
N MET A 591 16.51 0.13 -17.39
CA MET A 591 17.46 -0.20 -16.34
C MET A 591 18.76 0.56 -16.56
N HIS A 592 19.28 1.18 -15.50
CA HIS A 592 20.53 1.93 -15.55
C HIS A 592 21.48 1.54 -14.42
N THR A 593 22.75 1.32 -14.75
CA THR A 593 23.79 0.96 -13.77
C THR A 593 25.16 1.40 -14.30
N PRO A 594 26.15 1.70 -13.44
CA PRO A 594 27.54 1.65 -13.88
C PRO A 594 27.85 0.30 -14.54
N SER A 595 28.72 0.26 -15.54
CA SER A 595 29.10 -0.98 -16.24
C SER A 595 30.01 -1.88 -15.41
N SER A 596 30.70 -1.32 -14.40
CA SER A 596 31.50 -2.07 -13.45
C SER A 596 31.50 -1.42 -12.05
N ARG A 597 31.94 -2.17 -11.04
CA ARG A 597 32.14 -1.70 -9.66
C ARG A 597 33.47 -2.20 -9.11
N PRO A 598 34.15 -1.44 -8.24
CA PRO A 598 35.43 -1.85 -7.68
C PRO A 598 35.27 -2.95 -6.63
N THR A 599 36.27 -3.81 -6.52
CA THR A 599 36.53 -4.63 -5.34
C THR A 599 37.70 -4.04 -4.56
N LYS A 600 38.11 -4.68 -3.46
CA LYS A 600 39.28 -4.23 -2.67
C LYS A 600 40.58 -4.25 -3.47
N SER A 601 40.67 -5.07 -4.50
CA SER A 601 41.90 -5.38 -5.23
C SER A 601 41.84 -5.11 -6.74
N ASP A 602 40.66 -4.80 -7.29
CA ASP A 602 40.47 -4.58 -8.72
C ASP A 602 39.50 -3.40 -8.94
N PRO A 603 39.93 -2.30 -9.58
CA PRO A 603 39.10 -1.10 -9.75
C PRO A 603 37.83 -1.34 -10.57
N THR A 604 37.80 -2.39 -11.39
CA THR A 604 36.62 -2.79 -12.16
C THR A 604 36.15 -4.19 -11.78
N GLY A 605 36.58 -4.73 -10.63
CA GLY A 605 36.50 -6.18 -10.34
C GLY A 605 35.13 -6.83 -10.35
N ILE A 606 34.04 -6.08 -10.39
CA ILE A 606 32.68 -6.58 -10.59
C ILE A 606 32.16 -5.99 -11.90
N SER A 607 31.81 -6.83 -12.86
CA SER A 607 31.03 -6.40 -14.02
C SER A 607 29.55 -6.30 -13.64
N CYS A 608 28.88 -5.25 -14.12
CA CYS A 608 27.41 -5.16 -14.04
C CYS A 608 26.72 -5.73 -15.29
N ILE A 609 27.46 -6.06 -16.35
CA ILE A 609 26.98 -6.85 -17.49
C ILE A 609 27.59 -8.25 -17.40
N VAL A 610 26.76 -9.28 -17.31
CA VAL A 610 27.21 -10.68 -17.06
C VAL A 610 26.65 -11.65 -18.11
N PRO A 611 27.22 -12.85 -18.27
CA PRO A 611 26.68 -13.85 -19.20
C PRO A 611 25.26 -14.29 -18.85
N PHE A 612 24.97 -14.46 -17.56
CA PHE A 612 23.65 -14.77 -17.03
C PHE A 612 23.53 -14.20 -15.62
N ALA A 613 22.37 -13.64 -15.29
CA ALA A 613 22.15 -13.04 -13.98
C ALA A 613 22.15 -14.13 -12.89
N SER A 614 22.80 -13.87 -11.76
CA SER A 614 22.87 -14.84 -10.66
C SER A 614 21.53 -15.02 -9.92
N HIS A 615 20.62 -14.06 -10.11
CA HIS A 615 19.22 -14.07 -9.70
C HIS A 615 18.42 -13.22 -10.70
N VAL A 616 17.13 -13.51 -10.90
CA VAL A 616 16.29 -12.78 -11.86
C VAL A 616 15.09 -12.20 -11.13
N ASP A 617 15.08 -10.88 -10.99
CA ASP A 617 13.93 -10.10 -10.49
C ASP A 617 13.06 -9.62 -11.65
N GLN A 618 13.69 -9.23 -12.77
CA GLN A 618 13.01 -8.82 -13.99
C GLN A 618 13.49 -9.68 -15.16
N THR A 619 12.52 -10.22 -15.89
CA THR A 619 12.78 -11.00 -17.10
C THR A 619 13.16 -10.09 -18.26
N GLU A 620 13.70 -10.66 -19.32
CA GLU A 620 14.01 -9.97 -20.56
C GLU A 620 12.76 -9.33 -21.20
N HIS A 621 11.56 -9.83 -20.88
CA HIS A 621 10.28 -9.26 -21.31
C HIS A 621 9.90 -7.95 -20.60
N ASP A 622 10.59 -7.60 -19.52
CA ASP A 622 10.29 -6.42 -18.70
C ASP A 622 11.21 -5.24 -19.00
N LEU A 623 12.19 -5.41 -19.89
CA LEU A 623 13.20 -4.41 -20.19
C LEU A 623 13.17 -4.00 -21.67
N ASP A 624 12.98 -2.70 -21.89
CA ASP A 624 13.08 -2.08 -23.20
C ASP A 624 14.49 -1.51 -23.43
N VAL A 625 15.13 -0.97 -22.40
CA VAL A 625 16.41 -0.24 -22.53
C VAL A 625 17.35 -0.57 -21.37
N VAL A 626 18.64 -0.75 -21.68
CA VAL A 626 19.73 -0.84 -20.71
C VAL A 626 20.70 0.31 -20.95
N VAL A 627 21.11 1.00 -19.88
CA VAL A 627 22.02 2.15 -19.95
C VAL A 627 23.16 2.01 -18.95
N THR A 628 24.38 2.25 -19.41
CA THR A 628 25.56 2.42 -18.55
C THR A 628 26.30 3.68 -18.96
N GLU A 629 27.38 4.02 -18.26
CA GLU A 629 28.25 5.14 -18.64
C GLU A 629 28.99 4.91 -19.96
N GLN A 630 28.96 3.66 -20.48
CA GLN A 630 29.53 3.30 -21.78
C GLN A 630 28.60 3.61 -22.96
N GLY A 631 27.29 3.67 -22.71
CA GLY A 631 26.28 3.85 -23.75
C GLY A 631 24.92 3.25 -23.38
N LEU A 632 24.05 3.21 -24.40
CA LEU A 632 22.65 2.78 -24.29
C LEU A 632 22.33 1.69 -25.32
N ALA A 633 21.67 0.62 -24.87
CA ALA A 633 21.15 -0.46 -25.70
C ALA A 633 19.61 -0.40 -25.71
N ASP A 634 19.03 -0.11 -26.86
CA ASP A 634 17.58 -0.20 -27.11
C ASP A 634 17.22 -1.61 -27.58
N LEU A 635 16.46 -2.33 -26.76
CA LEU A 635 16.16 -3.76 -26.93
C LEU A 635 14.78 -3.99 -27.55
N ARG A 636 14.03 -2.93 -27.86
CA ARG A 636 12.65 -3.03 -28.33
C ARG A 636 12.59 -3.76 -29.66
N GLY A 637 11.82 -4.85 -29.70
CA GLY A 637 11.60 -5.65 -30.90
C GLY A 637 12.73 -6.61 -31.25
N LEU A 638 13.76 -6.76 -30.40
CA LEU A 638 14.91 -7.62 -30.65
C LEU A 638 14.74 -9.02 -30.03
N ALA A 639 15.18 -10.05 -30.74
CA ALA A 639 15.33 -11.41 -30.22
C ALA A 639 16.57 -11.53 -29.31
N PRO A 640 16.67 -12.56 -28.43
CA PRO A 640 17.82 -12.70 -27.52
C PRO A 640 19.20 -12.65 -28.21
N ARG A 641 19.32 -13.23 -29.40
CA ARG A 641 20.57 -13.21 -30.21
C ARG A 641 20.92 -11.85 -30.82
N GLU A 642 19.95 -10.93 -30.88
CA GLU A 642 20.17 -9.54 -31.31
C GLU A 642 20.45 -8.64 -30.09
N ARG A 643 19.83 -8.94 -28.94
CA ARG A 643 20.07 -8.23 -27.67
C ARG A 643 21.49 -8.42 -27.15
N ALA A 644 21.99 -9.66 -27.14
CA ALA A 644 23.32 -10.00 -26.62
C ALA A 644 24.46 -9.15 -27.19
N PRO A 645 24.72 -9.16 -28.51
CA PRO A 645 25.79 -8.34 -29.07
C PRO A 645 25.57 -6.84 -28.79
N LEU A 646 24.32 -6.35 -28.86
CA LEU A 646 24.02 -4.94 -28.62
C LEU A 646 24.33 -4.51 -27.17
N ILE A 647 23.91 -5.30 -26.17
CA ILE A 647 24.19 -5.02 -24.76
C ILE A 647 25.70 -5.08 -24.49
N ILE A 648 26.40 -6.08 -25.04
CA ILE A 648 27.85 -6.22 -24.87
C ILE A 648 28.57 -4.99 -25.47
N GLU A 649 28.22 -4.60 -26.70
CA GLU A 649 28.86 -3.48 -27.40
C GLU A 649 28.59 -2.12 -26.74
N LYS A 650 27.36 -1.87 -26.34
CA LYS A 650 26.91 -0.55 -25.86
C LYS A 650 27.06 -0.35 -24.37
N CYS A 651 26.94 -1.41 -23.57
CA CYS A 651 26.77 -1.28 -22.12
C CYS A 651 27.90 -1.92 -21.30
N ALA A 652 28.62 -2.92 -21.83
CA ALA A 652 29.68 -3.57 -21.07
C ALA A 652 30.94 -2.67 -20.99
N HIS A 653 31.58 -2.71 -19.81
CA HIS A 653 32.88 -2.06 -19.60
C HIS A 653 33.93 -2.64 -20.56
N PRO A 654 34.87 -1.83 -21.08
CA PRO A 654 35.94 -2.31 -21.97
C PRO A 654 36.69 -3.55 -21.43
N ASP A 655 37.00 -3.60 -20.13
CA ASP A 655 37.64 -4.75 -19.47
C ASP A 655 36.89 -6.09 -19.59
N TYR A 656 35.58 -6.07 -19.88
CA TYR A 656 34.73 -7.26 -19.94
C TYR A 656 34.17 -7.54 -21.34
N ARG A 657 34.22 -6.58 -22.26
CA ARG A 657 33.55 -6.66 -23.57
C ARG A 657 34.02 -7.88 -24.40
N ASP A 658 35.33 -8.00 -24.60
CA ASP A 658 35.91 -9.10 -25.39
C ASP A 658 35.59 -10.47 -24.77
N MET A 659 35.64 -10.54 -23.44
CA MET A 659 35.35 -11.76 -22.69
C MET A 659 33.87 -12.15 -22.81
N LEU A 660 32.94 -11.19 -22.77
CA LEU A 660 31.52 -11.45 -22.97
C LEU A 660 31.21 -11.86 -24.41
N HIS A 661 31.87 -11.27 -25.40
CA HIS A 661 31.78 -11.72 -26.79
C HIS A 661 32.30 -13.16 -26.93
N GLU A 662 33.45 -13.51 -26.35
CA GLU A 662 33.96 -14.89 -26.39
C GLU A 662 32.96 -15.88 -25.77
N TYR A 663 32.34 -15.52 -24.64
CA TYR A 663 31.26 -16.34 -24.06
C TYR A 663 30.11 -16.54 -25.05
N TYR A 664 29.60 -15.44 -25.60
CA TYR A 664 28.43 -15.45 -26.49
C TYR A 664 28.71 -16.25 -27.76
N ASP A 665 29.83 -16.02 -28.43
CA ASP A 665 30.19 -16.68 -29.69
C ASP A 665 30.36 -18.19 -29.51
N ARG A 666 31.01 -18.62 -28.42
CA ARG A 666 31.14 -20.04 -28.07
C ARG A 666 29.77 -20.67 -27.78
N ALA A 667 28.97 -20.00 -26.94
CA ALA A 667 27.62 -20.47 -26.60
C ALA A 667 26.74 -20.58 -27.85
N LEU A 668 26.77 -19.56 -28.72
CA LEU A 668 26.03 -19.51 -29.98
C LEU A 668 26.44 -20.66 -30.89
N HIS A 669 27.74 -20.88 -31.09
CA HIS A 669 28.25 -21.99 -31.91
C HIS A 669 27.79 -23.35 -31.39
N GLU A 670 27.99 -23.63 -30.09
CA GLU A 670 27.62 -24.91 -29.49
C GLU A 670 26.10 -25.15 -29.49
N CYS A 671 25.30 -24.13 -29.17
CA CYS A 671 23.84 -24.25 -29.12
C CYS A 671 23.22 -24.40 -30.51
N LEU A 672 23.72 -23.67 -31.52
CA LEU A 672 23.23 -23.81 -32.90
C LEU A 672 23.53 -25.20 -33.46
N ALA A 673 24.72 -25.74 -33.22
CA ALA A 673 25.08 -27.10 -33.63
C ALA A 673 24.14 -28.18 -33.05
N ARG A 674 23.48 -27.89 -31.92
CA ARG A 674 22.52 -28.78 -31.26
C ARG A 674 21.05 -28.43 -31.53
N GLY A 675 20.76 -27.38 -32.29
CA GLY A 675 19.39 -26.90 -32.52
C GLY A 675 18.73 -26.24 -31.30
N MET A 676 19.52 -25.72 -30.35
CA MET A 676 19.05 -25.10 -29.09
C MET A 676 19.46 -23.62 -28.99
N GLY A 677 19.46 -22.88 -30.10
CA GLY A 677 20.07 -21.55 -30.21
C GLY A 677 19.12 -20.36 -30.08
N HIS A 678 17.95 -20.49 -29.42
CA HIS A 678 17.07 -19.33 -29.20
C HIS A 678 17.76 -18.30 -28.29
N GLU A 679 18.25 -18.77 -27.15
CA GLU A 679 19.00 -18.02 -26.15
C GLU A 679 20.23 -18.85 -25.74
N PRO A 680 21.39 -18.64 -26.39
CA PRO A 680 22.55 -19.53 -26.23
C PRO A 680 23.24 -19.45 -24.86
N HIS A 681 23.44 -20.60 -24.20
CA HIS A 681 24.20 -20.65 -22.95
C HIS A 681 25.15 -21.85 -22.87
N MET A 682 26.37 -21.58 -22.40
CA MET A 682 27.24 -22.61 -21.84
C MET A 682 26.88 -22.81 -20.36
N LEU A 683 26.01 -23.76 -20.04
CA LEU A 683 25.48 -23.96 -18.68
C LEU A 683 26.58 -24.11 -17.60
N ARG A 684 27.69 -24.79 -17.93
CA ARG A 684 28.83 -24.95 -17.01
C ARG A 684 29.54 -23.63 -16.67
N ASN A 685 29.39 -22.62 -17.54
CA ASN A 685 30.16 -21.38 -17.52
C ASN A 685 29.30 -20.14 -17.26
N ALA A 686 27.96 -20.25 -17.29
CA ALA A 686 27.05 -19.10 -17.19
C ALA A 686 27.29 -18.23 -15.95
N LEU A 687 27.70 -18.84 -14.84
CA LEU A 687 27.99 -18.15 -13.57
C LEU A 687 29.50 -18.08 -13.25
N LYS A 688 30.39 -18.31 -14.23
CA LYS A 688 31.84 -18.39 -14.00
C LYS A 688 32.44 -17.07 -13.52
N MET A 689 31.89 -15.93 -13.94
CA MET A 689 32.28 -14.61 -13.43
C MET A 689 31.97 -14.47 -11.94
N HIS A 690 30.78 -14.89 -11.50
CA HIS A 690 30.38 -14.89 -10.09
C HIS A 690 31.26 -15.80 -9.24
N VAL A 691 31.60 -16.99 -9.75
CA VAL A 691 32.56 -17.91 -9.11
C VAL A 691 33.94 -17.26 -9.00
N GLY A 692 34.41 -16.59 -10.05
CA GLY A 692 35.67 -15.83 -10.01
C GLY A 692 35.69 -14.75 -8.93
N LEU A 693 34.59 -14.02 -8.77
CA LEU A 693 34.47 -13.01 -7.72
C LEU A 693 34.58 -13.62 -6.31
N LEU A 694 33.96 -14.79 -6.10
CA LEU A 694 34.02 -15.52 -4.82
C LEU A 694 35.43 -16.04 -4.50
N GLU A 695 36.10 -16.63 -5.49
CA GLU A 695 37.38 -17.32 -5.29
C GLU A 695 38.57 -16.37 -5.31
N ARG A 696 38.51 -15.33 -6.14
CA ARG A 696 39.67 -14.47 -6.48
C ARG A 696 39.42 -12.99 -6.26
N GLY A 697 38.20 -12.58 -5.90
CA GLY A 697 37.87 -11.17 -5.70
C GLY A 697 37.79 -10.35 -7.00
N SER A 698 37.66 -10.99 -8.16
CA SER A 698 37.41 -10.35 -9.46
C SER A 698 36.59 -11.26 -10.37
N MET A 699 35.67 -10.67 -11.13
CA MET A 699 34.88 -11.33 -12.16
C MET A 699 35.65 -11.61 -13.45
N LYS A 700 36.90 -11.15 -13.57
CA LYS A 700 37.73 -11.42 -14.75
C LYS A 700 38.00 -12.93 -14.88
N VAL A 701 37.75 -13.47 -16.08
CA VAL A 701 37.92 -14.88 -16.44
C VAL A 701 39.10 -15.02 -17.40
N ASP A 702 40.06 -15.88 -17.09
CA ASP A 702 41.23 -16.07 -17.96
C ASP A 702 40.88 -16.83 -19.26
N LYS A 703 39.98 -17.82 -19.17
CA LYS A 703 39.45 -18.64 -20.28
C LYS A 703 38.07 -19.16 -19.94
N TRP A 704 37.13 -19.23 -20.88
CA TRP A 704 35.78 -19.75 -20.62
C TRP A 704 35.72 -21.26 -20.45
N GLY A 705 36.58 -22.02 -21.12
CA GLY A 705 36.67 -23.48 -21.03
C GLY A 705 37.92 -23.98 -21.70
#